data_AF-A0A0G2ENQ9-F1
#
_entry.id   AF-A0A0G2ENQ9-F1
#
_cell.length_a   1.000
_cell.length_b   1.000
_cell.length_c   1.000
_cell.angle_alpha   90.00
_cell.angle_beta   90.00
_cell.angle_gamma   90.00
#
_symmetry.space_group_name_H-M   'P 1'
#
loop_
_entity.id
_entity.type
_entity.pdbx_description
1 polymer ?
#
loop_
_entity_poly.entity_id
_entity_poly.type
_entity_poly.pdbx_seq_one_letter_code
_entity_poly.pdbx_strand_id
1 'polypeptide(L)'
;MTSYTLRAFKDIFNKTYEEDHAKMSYWIAPLKSCYQVLDDGCYGLREILDWEALEEVKAHVEYRWTAEMPNDLLVDRYLVDMWDGGRRFFTDCLNPALKPTDPVPDDAATGKKPEHKKDILNYSISLYKASRAKADSSWNREQPVLEGRQVLHRRNMLAEPERREGELRSKVYLCPEPLRISTLRSAAVATIYVFPAVVHRIDQCLIALEACQLLDLDISPELALEALTKDSDNTDEHSEEAQNFRRGMGNNYERLEFMGDCFLKMATSIALFGQNPDDNEFDFHVKRMCLVCNQNLFETAKGLNLTKYIRSMAFSRRTWYPDGLKMLEGKGHNRTGDEAMKHHLGDKTVADVCEALIGAAYLTHNTLGEWKPENWDNAVKAVTNLVASPDHTQRRWAEYLDAYEKPAYLDAECTAAQMDLVNQVEREHPYRFRSAKLLRSAFVHPSYPYNYEKVPSYQRLEFLGDALIDNACITWLVYNFPDKDPQWLTEHKMAMVSNKFLGAVCVKLGFHKHLKYSHSQVEYQIRDYVMEIKEAEREAQGARDYWTTVKSPPKCLPDIVEAYVGALFVDSAYRFAEVHRFFETHILWYFEDISIYDSFANSHPVTRLHGFLHDEFGCEDHKVMAQELPVITPGAPPKCIAGVMVHNRIIADGIASAGRNAKVKAALAALDLLAGLPPFEFRDRFGCDCGQQQKREEGAVDAGAGGDGDDASDVVVVGVAEEAGVPVVKKGSLI
;
A
#
# COMPACT_ATOMS: atom_id res chain seq x y z
N MET A 1 36.87 11.50 16.91
CA MET A 1 35.53 11.06 16.44
C MET A 1 34.60 12.24 16.21
N THR A 2 34.28 13.08 17.21
CA THR A 2 33.42 14.28 17.01
C THR A 2 33.85 15.16 15.83
N SER A 3 35.12 15.57 15.79
CA SER A 3 35.66 16.37 14.69
C SER A 3 35.55 15.67 13.33
N TYR A 4 35.65 14.34 13.29
CA TYR A 4 35.50 13.55 12.08
C TYR A 4 34.06 13.52 11.58
N THR A 5 33.10 13.27 12.47
CA THR A 5 31.67 13.30 12.15
C THR A 5 31.24 14.69 11.66
N LEU A 6 31.64 15.76 12.37
CA LEU A 6 31.31 17.14 11.97
C LEU A 6 31.97 17.52 10.64
N ARG A 7 33.20 17.05 10.38
CA ARG A 7 33.88 17.20 9.09
C ARG A 7 33.09 16.53 7.97
N ALA A 8 32.64 15.30 8.18
CA ALA A 8 31.81 14.56 7.24
C ALA A 8 30.53 15.34 6.91
N PHE A 9 29.84 15.88 7.92
CA PHE A 9 28.65 16.70 7.71
C PHE A 9 28.93 17.97 6.89
N LYS A 10 30.02 18.67 7.19
CA LYS A 10 30.40 19.88 6.47
C LYS A 10 30.80 19.59 5.03
N ASP A 11 31.69 18.65 4.81
CA ASP A 11 32.30 18.43 3.49
C ASP A 11 31.35 17.71 2.52
N ILE A 12 30.55 16.77 3.01
CA ILE A 12 29.67 15.92 2.19
C ILE A 12 28.25 16.47 2.14
N PHE A 13 27.72 17.05 3.22
CA PHE A 13 26.33 17.52 3.24
C PHE A 13 26.21 19.05 3.19
N ASN A 14 27.32 19.77 3.27
CA ASN A 14 27.36 21.23 3.34
C ASN A 14 26.50 21.75 4.51
N LYS A 15 26.62 21.07 5.66
CA LYS A 15 25.93 21.40 6.91
C LYS A 15 26.95 21.55 8.02
N THR A 16 26.97 22.73 8.64
CA THR A 16 27.80 23.02 9.81
C THR A 16 26.92 22.89 11.05
N TYR A 17 27.40 22.17 12.07
CA TYR A 17 26.71 21.99 13.35
C TYR A 17 27.54 22.56 14.49
N GLU A 18 26.88 22.91 15.58
CA GLU A 18 27.52 23.24 16.86
C GLU A 18 28.28 22.02 17.39
N GLU A 19 29.50 22.24 17.87
CA GLU A 19 30.30 21.18 18.48
C GLU A 19 29.86 20.94 19.92
N ASP A 20 28.84 20.09 20.07
CA ASP A 20 28.34 19.64 21.36
C ASP A 20 28.28 18.11 21.40
N HIS A 21 29.33 17.51 21.95
CA HIS A 21 29.47 16.05 22.00
C HIS A 21 28.43 15.38 22.92
N ALA A 22 27.87 16.11 23.89
CA ALA A 22 26.83 15.57 24.78
C ALA A 22 25.48 15.41 24.06
N LYS A 23 25.29 16.08 22.92
CA LYS A 23 24.08 16.01 22.09
C LYS A 23 24.21 15.11 20.86
N MET A 24 25.32 14.39 20.70
CA MET A 24 25.51 13.48 19.57
C MET A 24 24.84 12.12 19.85
N SER A 25 23.88 11.74 19.03
CA SER A 25 23.25 10.41 19.09
C SER A 25 24.14 9.29 18.54
N TYR A 26 25.13 9.62 17.71
CA TYR A 26 26.07 8.67 17.11
C TYR A 26 27.37 9.35 16.67
N TRP A 27 28.40 8.54 16.42
CA TRP A 27 29.65 8.95 15.78
C TRP A 27 29.92 8.13 14.52
N ILE A 28 30.48 8.79 13.51
CA ILE A 28 31.02 8.14 12.31
C ILE A 28 32.53 8.05 12.48
N ALA A 29 33.10 6.86 12.27
CA ALA A 29 34.54 6.67 12.29
C ALA A 29 34.97 5.65 11.21
N PRO A 30 36.13 5.86 10.57
CA PRO A 30 36.65 4.92 9.58
C PRO A 30 37.24 3.68 10.26
N LEU A 31 37.10 2.54 9.58
CA LEU A 31 37.78 1.28 9.94
C LEU A 31 39.11 1.17 9.18
N LYS A 32 40.09 0.49 9.77
CA LYS A 32 41.33 0.13 9.05
C LYS A 32 40.99 -0.77 7.87
N SER A 33 41.75 -0.63 6.79
CA SER A 33 41.55 -1.38 5.54
C SER A 33 41.60 -2.91 5.71
N CYS A 34 42.27 -3.43 6.75
CA CYS A 34 42.29 -4.87 7.05
C CYS A 34 40.99 -5.41 7.67
N TYR A 35 40.06 -4.54 8.10
CA TYR A 35 38.78 -4.90 8.72
C TYR A 35 37.58 -4.54 7.82
N GLN A 36 37.74 -4.65 6.49
CA GLN A 36 36.64 -4.42 5.53
C GLN A 36 35.45 -5.37 5.74
N VAL A 37 35.68 -6.54 6.37
CA VAL A 37 34.64 -7.45 6.86
C VAL A 37 35.01 -7.81 8.30
N LEU A 38 34.10 -7.56 9.25
CA LEU A 38 34.24 -8.02 10.62
C LEU A 38 33.73 -9.46 10.69
N ASP A 39 34.55 -10.37 11.22
CA ASP A 39 34.07 -11.69 11.63
C ASP A 39 33.49 -11.62 13.06
N ASP A 40 32.94 -12.72 13.56
CA ASP A 40 32.36 -12.82 14.92
C ASP A 40 33.41 -12.71 16.05
N GLY A 41 34.63 -12.30 15.74
CA GLY A 41 35.68 -12.04 16.71
C GLY A 41 35.36 -10.87 17.65
N CYS A 42 35.74 -11.02 18.92
CA CYS A 42 35.70 -9.93 19.89
C CYS A 42 36.92 -8.99 19.71
N TYR A 43 36.80 -8.02 18.81
CA TYR A 43 37.83 -6.98 18.63
C TYR A 43 37.60 -5.78 19.54
N GLY A 44 38.69 -5.20 20.05
CA GLY A 44 38.59 -3.91 20.72
C GLY A 44 38.35 -2.77 19.71
N LEU A 45 37.52 -1.77 20.07
CA LEU A 45 37.30 -0.58 19.23
C LEU A 45 38.60 0.10 18.78
N ARG A 46 39.61 0.14 19.66
CA ARG A 46 40.91 0.74 19.35
C ARG A 46 41.68 -0.01 18.26
N GLU A 47 41.42 -1.30 18.11
CA GLU A 47 42.12 -2.18 17.17
C GLU A 47 41.58 -2.03 15.75
N ILE A 48 40.27 -1.83 15.62
CA ILE A 48 39.56 -1.76 14.33
C ILE A 48 39.50 -0.36 13.73
N LEU A 49 39.49 0.70 14.56
CA LEU A 49 39.40 2.08 14.08
C LEU A 49 40.70 2.56 13.42
N ASP A 50 40.55 3.30 12.34
CA ASP A 50 41.65 4.03 11.71
C ASP A 50 41.91 5.34 12.47
N TRP A 51 42.78 5.26 13.47
CA TRP A 51 43.18 6.40 14.30
C TRP A 51 43.98 7.44 13.53
N GLU A 52 44.75 7.02 12.53
CA GLU A 52 45.54 7.95 11.72
C GLU A 52 44.62 8.88 10.93
N ALA A 53 43.57 8.35 10.30
CA ALA A 53 42.55 9.15 9.64
C ALA A 53 41.79 10.08 10.61
N LEU A 54 41.51 9.61 11.83
CA LEU A 54 40.86 10.44 12.87
C LEU A 54 41.76 11.59 13.34
N GLU A 55 43.06 11.34 13.51
CA GLU A 55 44.05 12.34 13.90
C GLU A 55 44.33 13.33 12.76
N GLU A 56 44.39 12.88 11.50
CA GLU A 56 44.52 13.71 10.30
C GLU A 56 43.40 14.75 10.24
N VAL A 57 42.15 14.33 10.38
CA VAL A 57 40.97 15.21 10.36
C VAL A 57 40.90 16.14 11.57
N LYS A 58 41.46 15.74 12.72
CA LYS A 58 41.55 16.61 13.89
C LYS A 58 42.63 17.68 13.71
N ALA A 59 43.76 17.32 13.11
CA ALA A 59 44.90 18.22 12.90
C ALA A 59 44.65 19.21 11.75
N HIS A 60 43.94 18.78 10.71
CA HIS A 60 43.71 19.56 9.50
C HIS A 60 42.23 19.71 9.18
N VAL A 61 41.82 20.94 8.92
CA VAL A 61 40.43 21.28 8.52
C VAL A 61 40.21 20.93 7.05
N GLU A 62 41.13 21.34 6.18
CA GLU A 62 41.11 21.12 4.74
C GLU A 62 42.54 21.26 4.22
N TYR A 63 42.79 20.71 3.04
CA TYR A 63 44.04 20.94 2.32
C TYR A 63 43.81 21.92 1.16
N ARG A 64 44.83 22.76 0.93
CA ARG A 64 44.98 23.60 -0.25
C ARG A 64 46.28 23.21 -0.90
N TRP A 65 46.23 22.92 -2.19
CA TRP A 65 47.43 22.52 -2.92
C TRP A 65 48.47 23.65 -2.91
N THR A 66 49.73 23.28 -2.70
CA THR A 66 50.90 24.15 -2.88
C THR A 66 51.95 23.39 -3.69
N ALA A 67 52.94 24.09 -4.24
CA ALA A 67 53.98 23.46 -5.06
C ALA A 67 54.83 22.44 -4.28
N GLU A 68 54.87 22.55 -2.96
CA GLU A 68 55.62 21.67 -2.06
C GLU A 68 54.79 20.47 -1.57
N MET A 69 53.49 20.42 -1.90
CA MET A 69 52.61 19.34 -1.47
C MET A 69 52.99 18.00 -2.15
N PRO A 70 53.23 16.93 -1.37
CA PRO A 70 53.47 15.60 -1.90
C PRO A 70 52.30 15.09 -2.78
N ASN A 71 52.62 14.53 -3.94
CA ASN A 71 51.64 14.07 -4.92
C ASN A 71 50.74 12.92 -4.41
N ASP A 72 51.26 12.07 -3.52
CA ASP A 72 50.52 10.98 -2.88
C ASP A 72 49.36 11.48 -2.00
N LEU A 73 49.46 12.70 -1.45
CA LEU A 73 48.35 13.32 -0.71
C LEU A 73 47.18 13.75 -1.61
N LEU A 74 47.37 13.80 -2.94
CA LEU A 74 46.32 14.18 -3.90
C LEU A 74 45.49 13.00 -4.39
N VAL A 75 45.93 11.77 -4.12
CA VAL A 75 45.24 10.54 -4.50
C VAL A 75 44.35 10.06 -3.35
N ASP A 76 43.24 9.40 -3.68
CA ASP A 76 42.24 8.95 -2.71
C ASP A 76 41.68 10.11 -1.86
N ARG A 77 41.39 11.23 -2.52
CA ARG A 77 40.83 12.42 -1.89
C ARG A 77 39.47 12.77 -2.47
N TYR A 78 38.69 13.43 -1.63
CA TYR A 78 37.43 14.05 -2.02
C TYR A 78 37.63 15.56 -2.22
N LEU A 79 37.43 16.01 -3.45
CA LEU A 79 37.62 17.41 -3.86
C LEU A 79 36.26 18.09 -4.10
N VAL A 80 36.16 19.35 -3.71
CA VAL A 80 34.93 20.16 -3.85
C VAL A 80 35.26 21.49 -4.49
N ASP A 81 34.46 21.87 -5.49
CA ASP A 81 34.47 23.23 -6.02
C ASP A 81 33.81 24.17 -5.00
N MET A 82 34.54 25.18 -4.55
CA MET A 82 34.07 26.13 -3.54
C MET A 82 32.91 27.00 -4.02
N TRP A 83 32.77 27.17 -5.33
CA TRP A 83 31.81 28.08 -5.95
C TRP A 83 30.57 27.36 -6.49
N ASP A 84 30.66 26.04 -6.63
CA ASP A 84 29.55 25.17 -6.98
C ASP A 84 29.61 23.91 -6.11
N GLY A 85 28.89 23.93 -4.99
CA GLY A 85 28.77 22.78 -4.09
C GLY A 85 28.13 21.54 -4.75
N GLY A 86 27.65 21.63 -5.99
CA GLY A 86 27.25 20.50 -6.84
C GLY A 86 28.41 19.87 -7.62
N ARG A 87 29.59 20.48 -7.68
CA ARG A 87 30.78 19.91 -8.34
C ARG A 87 31.73 19.32 -7.31
N ARG A 88 31.75 18.00 -7.27
CA ARG A 88 32.45 17.19 -6.27
C ARG A 88 33.07 15.99 -6.95
N PHE A 89 34.25 15.59 -6.50
CA PHE A 89 35.08 14.65 -7.23
C PHE A 89 35.83 13.72 -6.27
N PHE A 90 36.03 12.48 -6.68
CA PHE A 90 36.98 11.55 -6.12
C PHE A 90 38.24 11.53 -6.99
N THR A 91 39.42 11.52 -6.40
CA THR A 91 40.68 11.43 -7.13
C THR A 91 41.21 10.01 -7.09
N ASP A 92 41.50 9.46 -8.28
CA ASP A 92 41.94 8.07 -8.44
C ASP A 92 43.46 7.99 -8.66
N CYS A 93 44.04 8.88 -9.47
CA CYS A 93 45.49 8.92 -9.71
C CYS A 93 45.97 10.27 -10.27
N LEU A 94 47.30 10.44 -10.34
CA LEU A 94 47.91 11.52 -11.10
C LEU A 94 48.08 11.13 -12.57
N ASN A 95 47.87 12.09 -13.47
CA ASN A 95 48.13 11.93 -14.89
C ASN A 95 49.31 12.82 -15.32
N PRO A 96 50.54 12.28 -15.37
CA PRO A 96 51.72 13.06 -15.73
C PRO A 96 51.80 13.40 -17.23
N ALA A 97 50.95 12.80 -18.07
CA ALA A 97 50.94 13.04 -19.50
C ALA A 97 50.16 14.30 -19.89
N LEU A 98 49.36 14.86 -18.97
CA LEU A 98 48.51 16.03 -19.20
C LEU A 98 48.98 17.22 -18.38
N LYS A 99 48.80 18.42 -18.95
CA LYS A 99 49.08 19.70 -18.32
C LYS A 99 47.78 20.49 -18.10
N PRO A 100 47.74 21.43 -17.14
CA PRO A 100 46.57 22.29 -16.90
C PRO A 100 46.02 23.02 -18.13
N THR A 101 46.89 23.33 -19.10
CA THR A 101 46.54 24.05 -20.34
C THR A 101 46.12 23.15 -21.50
N ASP A 102 46.16 21.82 -21.34
CA ASP A 102 45.76 20.89 -22.37
C ASP A 102 44.23 20.87 -22.54
N PRO A 103 43.71 20.52 -23.74
CA PRO A 103 42.28 20.36 -23.94
C PRO A 103 41.73 19.25 -23.04
N VAL A 104 40.47 19.41 -22.59
CA VAL A 104 39.79 18.39 -21.80
C VAL A 104 39.59 17.14 -22.65
N PRO A 105 40.01 15.94 -22.20
CA PRO A 105 39.81 14.70 -22.96
C PRO A 105 38.34 14.40 -23.26
N ASP A 106 38.08 13.77 -24.42
CA ASP A 106 36.72 13.49 -24.93
C ASP A 106 35.92 12.47 -24.10
N ASP A 107 36.61 11.66 -23.28
CA ASP A 107 36.00 10.70 -22.37
C ASP A 107 35.57 11.32 -21.03
N ALA A 108 35.91 12.59 -20.78
CA ALA A 108 35.52 13.31 -19.58
C ALA A 108 33.99 13.56 -19.49
N ALA A 109 33.49 13.65 -18.26
CA ALA A 109 32.13 14.05 -17.95
C ALA A 109 31.88 15.48 -18.47
N THR A 110 30.83 15.64 -19.27
CA THR A 110 30.59 16.86 -20.05
C THR A 110 30.30 18.06 -19.16
N GLY A 111 31.17 19.07 -19.21
CA GLY A 111 30.88 20.37 -18.60
C GLY A 111 29.72 21.07 -19.32
N LYS A 112 28.70 21.53 -18.58
CA LYS A 112 27.52 22.22 -19.15
C LYS A 112 27.82 23.61 -19.75
N LYS A 113 28.98 24.21 -19.42
CA LYS A 113 29.32 25.58 -19.82
C LYS A 113 30.30 25.57 -21.00
N PRO A 114 30.17 26.48 -21.99
CA PRO A 114 31.11 26.60 -23.10
C PRO A 114 32.56 26.78 -22.65
N GLU A 115 32.77 27.45 -21.51
CA GLU A 115 34.11 27.76 -21.01
C GLU A 115 34.83 26.54 -20.41
N HIS A 116 34.10 25.48 -20.03
CA HIS A 116 34.69 24.23 -19.55
C HIS A 116 35.34 23.42 -20.69
N LYS A 117 35.20 23.86 -21.95
CA LYS A 117 35.78 23.20 -23.13
C LYS A 117 37.14 23.79 -23.54
N LYS A 118 37.66 24.78 -22.80
CA LYS A 118 38.89 25.49 -23.16
C LYS A 118 40.15 24.65 -22.84
N ASP A 119 40.30 24.29 -21.57
CA ASP A 119 41.42 23.51 -21.04
C ASP A 119 41.04 22.89 -19.67
N ILE A 120 41.88 22.00 -19.14
CA ILE A 120 41.63 21.26 -17.89
C ILE A 120 41.51 22.20 -16.68
N LEU A 121 42.32 23.27 -16.62
CA LEU A 121 42.23 24.26 -15.54
C LEU A 121 40.86 24.97 -15.54
N ASN A 122 40.37 25.36 -16.72
CA ASN A 122 39.05 25.97 -16.90
C ASN A 122 37.89 25.00 -16.66
N TYR A 123 38.11 23.71 -16.85
CA TYR A 123 37.14 22.67 -16.51
C TYR A 123 36.99 22.46 -14.99
N SER A 124 38.09 22.64 -14.25
CA SER A 124 38.16 22.30 -12.82
C SER A 124 37.29 23.21 -11.94
N ILE A 125 36.97 24.42 -12.38
CA ILE A 125 36.24 25.42 -11.57
C ILE A 125 35.02 26.02 -12.28
N SER A 126 33.95 26.28 -11.54
CA SER A 126 32.66 26.76 -12.05
C SER A 126 32.50 28.29 -12.16
N LEU A 127 33.49 29.07 -11.73
CA LEU A 127 33.42 30.55 -11.67
C LEU A 127 33.02 31.17 -13.02
N TYR A 128 32.16 32.18 -13.01
CA TYR A 128 31.82 32.96 -14.20
C TYR A 128 33.03 33.75 -14.74
N LYS A 129 33.05 34.01 -16.05
CA LYS A 129 34.17 34.58 -16.81
C LYS A 129 34.88 35.76 -16.11
N ALA A 130 34.15 36.73 -15.57
CA ALA A 130 34.72 37.92 -14.93
C ALA A 130 35.41 37.63 -13.58
N SER A 131 34.81 36.78 -12.73
CA SER A 131 35.41 36.37 -11.46
C SER A 131 36.58 35.41 -11.67
N ARG A 132 36.46 34.55 -12.70
CA ARG A 132 37.52 33.62 -13.09
C ARG A 132 38.75 34.34 -13.60
N ALA A 133 38.61 35.35 -14.46
CA ALA A 133 39.75 36.11 -14.99
C ALA A 133 40.58 36.78 -13.88
N LYS A 134 39.99 37.09 -12.72
CA LYS A 134 40.68 37.62 -11.55
C LYS A 134 41.42 36.55 -10.73
N ALA A 135 40.93 35.31 -10.75
CA ALA A 135 41.50 34.19 -10.01
C ALA A 135 42.51 33.37 -10.85
N ASP A 136 42.28 33.26 -12.16
CA ASP A 136 43.07 32.47 -13.12
C ASP A 136 44.53 32.94 -13.21
N SER A 137 44.78 34.25 -13.07
CA SER A 137 46.15 34.78 -13.06
C SER A 137 46.95 34.39 -11.81
N SER A 138 46.29 33.87 -10.77
CA SER A 138 46.94 33.45 -9.53
C SER A 138 47.23 31.95 -9.45
N TRP A 139 46.69 31.13 -10.35
CA TRP A 139 46.87 29.68 -10.32
C TRP A 139 48.12 29.23 -11.09
N ASN A 140 48.84 28.27 -10.51
CA ASN A 140 50.04 27.68 -11.04
C ASN A 140 49.74 26.79 -12.26
N ARG A 141 50.36 27.11 -13.39
CA ARG A 141 50.18 26.38 -14.66
C ARG A 141 50.99 25.09 -14.75
N GLU A 142 51.89 24.85 -13.80
CA GLU A 142 52.69 23.64 -13.67
C GLU A 142 52.16 22.69 -12.59
N GLN A 143 50.96 22.96 -12.03
CA GLN A 143 50.31 22.06 -11.09
C GLN A 143 49.97 20.71 -11.75
N PRO A 144 49.96 19.60 -10.99
CA PRO A 144 49.65 18.29 -11.55
C PRO A 144 48.19 18.20 -12.01
N VAL A 145 47.94 17.35 -13.01
CA VAL A 145 46.59 16.96 -13.43
C VAL A 145 46.21 15.65 -12.73
N LEU A 146 45.03 15.63 -12.13
CA LEU A 146 44.45 14.47 -11.46
C LEU A 146 43.39 13.83 -12.36
N GLU A 147 43.39 12.51 -12.43
CA GLU A 147 42.28 11.73 -12.99
C GLU A 147 41.39 11.24 -11.85
N GLY A 148 40.08 11.23 -12.08
CA GLY A 148 39.13 10.85 -11.06
C GLY A 148 37.71 10.69 -11.56
N ARG A 149 36.75 10.73 -10.63
CA ARG A 149 35.33 10.57 -10.89
C ARG A 149 34.49 11.68 -10.24
N GLN A 150 33.62 12.31 -11.01
CA GLN A 150 32.58 13.22 -10.52
C GLN A 150 31.53 12.44 -9.75
N VAL A 151 31.15 12.97 -8.58
CA VAL A 151 30.08 12.39 -7.78
C VAL A 151 28.73 12.65 -8.44
N LEU A 152 28.00 11.58 -8.73
CA LEU A 152 26.64 11.65 -9.25
C LEU A 152 25.65 11.99 -8.12
N HIS A 153 24.80 12.99 -8.35
CA HIS A 153 23.89 13.51 -7.32
C HIS A 153 22.59 12.72 -7.24
N ARG A 154 22.66 11.53 -6.65
CA ARG A 154 21.46 10.79 -6.26
C ARG A 154 20.93 11.34 -4.94
N ARG A 155 19.65 11.75 -4.93
CA ARG A 155 19.03 12.43 -3.77
C ARG A 155 18.40 11.45 -2.79
N ASN A 156 17.82 10.37 -3.28
CA ASN A 156 17.26 9.29 -2.48
C ASN A 156 17.95 7.98 -2.82
N MET A 157 18.78 7.49 -1.90
CA MET A 157 19.48 6.21 -2.06
C MET A 157 18.59 5.00 -1.73
N LEU A 158 17.38 5.22 -1.22
CA LEU A 158 16.38 4.17 -0.96
C LEU A 158 15.50 3.87 -2.18
N ALA A 159 15.59 4.68 -3.24
CA ALA A 159 14.89 4.42 -4.50
C ALA A 159 15.73 3.52 -5.41
N GLU A 160 15.12 2.94 -6.44
CA GLU A 160 15.84 2.30 -7.55
C GLU A 160 16.44 3.34 -8.52
N PRO A 161 17.66 3.13 -9.07
CA PRO A 161 18.29 4.08 -10.00
C PRO A 161 17.45 4.32 -11.24
N GLU A 162 17.38 5.57 -11.70
CA GLU A 162 16.71 5.85 -12.97
C GLU A 162 17.59 5.40 -14.14
N ARG A 163 16.98 4.99 -15.26
CA ARG A 163 17.73 4.64 -16.49
C ARG A 163 18.73 5.73 -16.90
N ARG A 164 18.32 7.00 -16.82
CA ARG A 164 19.18 8.16 -17.11
C ARG A 164 20.36 8.31 -16.14
N GLU A 165 20.24 7.86 -14.90
CA GLU A 165 21.34 7.89 -13.92
C GLU A 165 22.45 6.89 -14.31
N GLY A 166 22.09 5.74 -14.89
CA GLY A 166 23.03 4.71 -15.35
C GLY A 166 23.85 5.09 -16.58
N GLU A 167 23.40 6.06 -17.38
CA GLU A 167 24.05 6.49 -18.63
C GLU A 167 25.07 7.64 -18.42
N LEU A 168 25.19 8.18 -17.21
CA LEU A 168 26.03 9.35 -16.95
C LEU A 168 27.52 8.98 -16.91
N ARG A 169 28.30 9.67 -17.76
CA ARG A 169 29.77 9.66 -17.65
C ARG A 169 30.21 10.38 -16.38
N SER A 170 31.10 9.75 -15.61
CA SER A 170 31.62 10.30 -14.36
C SER A 170 33.12 10.63 -14.41
N LYS A 171 33.88 10.17 -15.41
CA LYS A 171 35.34 10.39 -15.47
C LYS A 171 35.69 11.87 -15.56
N VAL A 172 36.69 12.35 -14.84
CA VAL A 172 37.11 13.76 -14.83
C VAL A 172 38.62 13.92 -14.81
N TYR A 173 39.09 15.08 -15.28
CA TYR A 173 40.48 15.52 -15.22
C TYR A 173 40.52 16.88 -14.54
N LEU A 174 41.29 17.02 -13.46
CA LEU A 174 41.19 18.15 -12.54
C LEU A 174 42.55 18.73 -12.16
N CYS A 175 42.59 20.04 -12.02
CA CYS A 175 43.66 20.80 -11.39
C CYS A 175 43.32 21.02 -9.90
N PRO A 176 44.21 20.66 -8.95
CA PRO A 176 43.88 20.66 -7.52
C PRO A 176 43.81 22.04 -6.87
N GLU A 177 44.61 23.02 -7.31
CA GLU A 177 44.71 24.34 -6.68
C GLU A 177 43.40 25.14 -6.59
N PRO A 178 42.54 25.20 -7.64
CA PRO A 178 41.25 25.90 -7.53
C PRO A 178 40.24 25.20 -6.62
N LEU A 179 40.48 23.94 -6.24
CA LEU A 179 39.56 23.10 -5.49
C LEU A 179 39.90 23.09 -3.99
N ARG A 180 38.90 22.75 -3.18
CA ARG A 180 39.14 22.39 -1.78
C ARG A 180 39.38 20.88 -1.70
N ILE A 181 40.48 20.47 -1.10
CA ILE A 181 40.80 19.05 -0.87
C ILE A 181 40.35 18.71 0.56
N SER A 182 39.39 17.78 0.68
CA SER A 182 38.94 17.29 1.98
C SER A 182 40.01 16.41 2.63
N THR A 183 40.05 16.43 3.96
CA THR A 183 40.85 15.49 4.77
C THR A 183 40.23 14.09 4.81
N LEU A 184 39.00 13.92 4.31
CA LEU A 184 38.33 12.63 4.21
C LEU A 184 38.79 11.85 2.97
N ARG A 185 39.00 10.54 3.15
CA ARG A 185 39.36 9.57 2.10
C ARG A 185 38.15 9.18 1.25
N SER A 186 38.37 8.82 -0.01
CA SER A 186 37.27 8.58 -0.98
C SER A 186 36.33 7.46 -0.54
N ALA A 187 36.88 6.34 -0.04
CA ALA A 187 36.10 5.21 0.42
C ALA A 187 35.19 5.55 1.61
N ALA A 188 35.72 6.32 2.57
CA ALA A 188 34.93 6.80 3.71
C ALA A 188 33.81 7.74 3.24
N VAL A 189 34.13 8.68 2.35
CA VAL A 189 33.13 9.60 1.79
C VAL A 189 32.03 8.84 1.05
N ALA A 190 32.37 7.86 0.20
CA ALA A 190 31.39 7.05 -0.53
C ALA A 190 30.41 6.32 0.42
N THR A 191 30.92 5.78 1.53
CA THR A 191 30.08 5.14 2.57
C THR A 191 29.18 6.17 3.25
N ILE A 192 29.74 7.32 3.62
CA ILE A 192 28.99 8.39 4.31
C ILE A 192 27.88 8.96 3.40
N TYR A 193 28.04 8.96 2.08
CA TYR A 193 26.98 9.40 1.16
C TYR A 193 25.66 8.63 1.31
N VAL A 194 25.73 7.35 1.69
CA VAL A 194 24.56 6.46 1.88
C VAL A 194 24.06 6.53 3.32
N PHE A 195 24.91 6.91 4.28
CA PHE A 195 24.62 6.92 5.71
C PHE A 195 23.28 7.58 6.10
N PRO A 196 22.91 8.78 5.62
CA PRO A 196 21.60 9.38 5.92
C PRO A 196 20.39 8.50 5.56
N ALA A 197 20.48 7.76 4.45
CA ALA A 197 19.41 6.88 4.01
C ALA A 197 19.32 5.63 4.90
N VAL A 198 20.48 5.08 5.30
CA VAL A 198 20.57 3.94 6.23
C VAL A 198 19.98 4.31 7.58
N VAL A 199 20.45 5.40 8.19
CA VAL A 199 19.95 5.86 9.50
C VAL A 199 18.47 6.17 9.42
N HIS A 200 18.02 6.86 8.36
CA HIS A 200 16.60 7.10 8.18
C HIS A 200 15.78 5.80 8.16
N ARG A 201 16.20 4.78 7.41
CA ARG A 201 15.51 3.48 7.37
C ARG A 201 15.51 2.80 8.74
N ILE A 202 16.64 2.82 9.46
CA ILE A 202 16.73 2.30 10.83
C ILE A 202 15.73 3.02 11.74
N ASP A 203 15.69 4.35 11.70
CA ASP A 203 14.76 5.15 12.50
C ASP A 203 13.31 4.79 12.15
N GLN A 204 12.96 4.65 10.86
CA GLN A 204 11.61 4.24 10.46
C GLN A 204 11.25 2.85 11.03
N CYS A 205 12.16 1.88 10.97
CA CYS A 205 11.95 0.54 11.54
C CYS A 205 11.79 0.59 13.06
N LEU A 206 12.62 1.36 13.76
CA LEU A 206 12.53 1.48 15.22
C LEU A 206 11.22 2.14 15.65
N ILE A 207 10.81 3.23 14.98
CA ILE A 207 9.52 3.88 15.20
C ILE A 207 8.37 2.88 14.97
N ALA A 208 8.45 2.08 13.90
CA ALA A 208 7.43 1.08 13.60
C ALA A 208 7.34 -0.01 14.70
N LEU A 209 8.49 -0.50 15.18
CA LEU A 209 8.54 -1.48 16.27
C LEU A 209 8.06 -0.90 17.60
N GLU A 210 8.31 0.37 17.90
CA GLU A 210 7.77 1.06 19.07
C GLU A 210 6.23 1.11 19.02
N ALA A 211 5.64 1.37 17.84
CA ALA A 211 4.18 1.28 17.66
C ALA A 211 3.65 -0.14 17.90
N CYS A 212 4.36 -1.18 17.42
CA CYS A 212 3.98 -2.57 17.71
C CYS A 212 4.04 -2.85 19.22
N GLN A 213 5.07 -2.36 19.93
CA GLN A 213 5.19 -2.51 21.38
C GLN A 213 4.07 -1.83 22.16
N LEU A 214 3.55 -0.68 21.71
CA LEU A 214 2.37 -0.04 22.33
C LEU A 214 1.15 -0.96 22.33
N LEU A 215 1.02 -1.79 21.30
CA LEU A 215 -0.03 -2.77 21.13
C LEU A 215 0.36 -4.17 21.65
N ASP A 216 1.52 -4.30 22.30
CA ASP A 216 2.10 -5.59 22.74
C ASP A 216 2.26 -6.61 21.57
N LEU A 217 2.49 -6.16 20.33
CA LEU A 217 2.55 -7.03 19.16
C LEU A 217 3.99 -7.42 18.81
N ASP A 218 4.19 -8.71 18.52
CA ASP A 218 5.45 -9.24 17.99
C ASP A 218 5.39 -9.33 16.46
N ILE A 219 5.91 -8.31 15.77
CA ILE A 219 5.84 -8.17 14.31
C ILE A 219 7.26 -8.01 13.77
N SER A 220 7.56 -8.67 12.64
CA SER A 220 8.85 -8.50 11.98
C SER A 220 9.11 -7.03 11.58
N PRO A 221 10.36 -6.53 11.63
CA PRO A 221 10.65 -5.12 11.33
C PRO A 221 10.21 -4.67 9.94
N GLU A 222 10.22 -5.58 8.97
CA GLU A 222 9.82 -5.33 7.58
C GLU A 222 8.31 -5.10 7.48
N LEU A 223 7.50 -6.02 8.02
CA LEU A 223 6.04 -5.92 8.02
C LEU A 223 5.54 -4.80 8.93
N ALA A 224 6.20 -4.54 10.05
CA ALA A 224 5.88 -3.43 10.93
C ALA A 224 6.04 -2.09 10.21
N LEU A 225 7.14 -1.92 9.46
CA LEU A 225 7.37 -0.71 8.69
C LEU A 225 6.37 -0.59 7.53
N GLU A 226 6.12 -1.67 6.80
CA GLU A 226 5.13 -1.70 5.72
C GLU A 226 3.73 -1.29 6.22
N ALA A 227 3.27 -1.86 7.34
CA ALA A 227 1.97 -1.57 7.92
C ALA A 227 1.78 -0.09 8.34
N LEU A 228 2.88 0.59 8.68
CA LEU A 228 2.87 2.00 9.10
C LEU A 228 3.26 2.95 7.97
N THR A 229 3.54 2.47 6.77
CA THR A 229 3.95 3.29 5.64
C THR A 229 2.75 3.65 4.76
N LYS A 230 2.35 4.92 4.80
CA LYS A 230 1.40 5.53 3.87
C LYS A 230 2.15 6.12 2.67
N ASP A 231 1.73 5.83 1.45
CA ASP A 231 2.14 6.61 0.30
C ASP A 231 1.33 7.90 0.22
N SER A 232 2.04 9.01 0.11
CA SER A 232 1.45 10.35 0.13
C SER A 232 1.31 10.84 -1.30
N ASP A 233 0.10 10.75 -1.84
CA ASP A 233 -0.54 11.76 -2.70
C ASP A 233 -2.08 11.59 -2.79
N ASN A 234 -2.70 10.55 -2.21
CA ASN A 234 -4.18 10.47 -2.13
C ASN A 234 -4.76 11.40 -1.05
N THR A 235 -5.33 12.52 -1.47
CA THR A 235 -6.27 13.32 -0.67
C THR A 235 -7.73 12.96 -0.88
N ASP A 236 -8.08 12.23 -1.95
CA ASP A 236 -9.42 11.66 -2.15
C ASP A 236 -9.28 10.37 -2.97
N GLU A 237 -9.90 9.29 -2.51
CA GLU A 237 -9.92 8.00 -3.22
C GLU A 237 -10.84 8.10 -4.45
N HIS A 238 -10.39 7.50 -5.56
CA HIS A 238 -11.07 7.26 -6.85
C HIS A 238 -10.57 7.99 -8.10
N SER A 239 -9.47 8.75 -8.06
CA SER A 239 -8.79 9.13 -9.30
C SER A 239 -7.77 8.07 -9.71
N GLU A 240 -7.93 7.51 -10.91
CA GLU A 240 -6.95 6.64 -11.61
C GLU A 240 -5.63 7.37 -11.95
N GLU A 241 -5.37 8.53 -11.35
CA GLU A 241 -4.08 9.19 -11.43
C GLU A 241 -3.06 8.30 -10.73
N ALA A 242 -2.19 7.72 -11.57
CA ALA A 242 -1.08 6.85 -11.22
C ALA A 242 -0.66 6.98 -9.76
N GLN A 243 -0.64 5.86 -9.03
CA GLN A 243 0.04 5.72 -7.74
C GLN A 243 1.39 6.43 -7.85
N ASN A 244 1.44 7.70 -7.42
CA ASN A 244 2.65 8.50 -7.49
C ASN A 244 3.46 8.10 -6.27
N PHE A 245 3.90 6.84 -6.27
CA PHE A 245 4.77 6.27 -5.26
C PHE A 245 5.91 7.25 -5.06
N ARG A 246 5.95 7.86 -3.88
CA ARG A 246 7.12 8.64 -3.52
C ARG A 246 8.28 7.66 -3.43
N ARG A 247 9.10 7.68 -4.47
CA ARG A 247 10.14 6.67 -4.69
C ARG A 247 11.03 6.54 -3.47
N GLY A 248 11.27 5.29 -3.08
CA GLY A 248 12.16 4.92 -1.97
C GLY A 248 11.51 4.93 -0.59
N MET A 249 10.17 4.94 -0.48
CA MET A 249 9.48 4.61 0.78
C MET A 249 9.43 3.09 1.02
N GLY A 250 9.35 2.29 -0.03
CA GLY A 250 9.15 0.83 0.04
C GLY A 250 7.68 0.48 -0.19
N ASN A 251 7.27 -0.70 0.26
CA ASN A 251 5.88 -1.13 0.25
C ASN A 251 5.03 -0.26 1.19
N ASN A 252 3.76 -0.07 0.85
CA ASN A 252 2.77 0.62 1.67
C ASN A 252 1.83 -0.38 2.38
N TYR A 253 0.98 0.15 3.25
CA TYR A 253 0.12 -0.66 4.11
C TYR A 253 -0.97 -1.46 3.37
N GLU A 254 -1.32 -1.13 2.12
CA GLU A 254 -2.55 -1.58 1.45
C GLU A 254 -2.66 -3.11 1.29
N ARG A 255 -1.53 -3.80 1.04
CA ARG A 255 -1.54 -5.28 0.96
C ARG A 255 -1.80 -5.92 2.32
N LEU A 256 -1.25 -5.32 3.38
CA LEU A 256 -1.44 -5.79 4.75
C LEU A 256 -2.84 -5.44 5.26
N GLU A 257 -3.37 -4.28 4.88
CA GLU A 257 -4.77 -3.90 5.10
C GLU A 257 -5.70 -4.95 4.51
N PHE A 258 -5.50 -5.35 3.25
CA PHE A 258 -6.33 -6.37 2.59
C PHE A 258 -6.36 -7.72 3.35
N MET A 259 -5.22 -8.17 3.86
CA MET A 259 -5.15 -9.37 4.72
C MET A 259 -5.75 -9.12 6.11
N GLY A 260 -5.51 -7.93 6.65
CA GLY A 260 -5.94 -7.47 7.97
C GLY A 260 -7.44 -7.34 8.13
N ASP A 261 -8.12 -6.67 7.20
CA ASP A 261 -9.59 -6.57 7.11
C ASP A 261 -10.22 -7.96 7.09
N CYS A 262 -9.67 -8.86 6.28
CA CYS A 262 -10.14 -10.23 6.22
C CYS A 262 -10.00 -10.97 7.56
N PHE A 263 -8.83 -10.90 8.19
CA PHE A 263 -8.61 -11.53 9.49
C PHE A 263 -9.48 -10.89 10.58
N LEU A 264 -9.65 -9.56 10.57
CA LEU A 264 -10.52 -8.81 11.46
C LEU A 264 -11.98 -9.26 11.33
N LYS A 265 -12.49 -9.37 10.10
CA LYS A 265 -13.83 -9.90 9.81
C LYS A 265 -14.00 -11.32 10.35
N MET A 266 -13.02 -12.20 10.13
CA MET A 266 -13.05 -13.58 10.64
C MET A 266 -13.04 -13.62 12.17
N ALA A 267 -12.07 -12.95 12.80
CA ALA A 267 -11.87 -12.91 14.24
C ALA A 267 -13.11 -12.39 14.99
N THR A 268 -13.73 -11.33 14.49
CA THR A 268 -14.97 -10.77 15.06
C THR A 268 -16.18 -11.66 14.80
N SER A 269 -16.27 -12.32 13.63
CA SER A 269 -17.35 -13.26 13.33
C SER A 269 -17.30 -14.50 14.23
N ILE A 270 -16.12 -15.05 14.48
CA ILE A 270 -15.91 -16.18 15.40
C ILE A 270 -16.32 -15.78 16.83
N ALA A 271 -15.88 -14.61 17.30
CA ALA A 271 -16.21 -14.09 18.63
C ALA A 271 -17.73 -13.95 18.82
N LEU A 272 -18.40 -13.26 17.88
CA LEU A 272 -19.83 -13.00 17.94
C LEU A 272 -20.65 -14.28 17.86
N PHE A 273 -20.31 -15.18 16.95
CA PHE A 273 -20.98 -16.47 16.81
C PHE A 273 -20.89 -17.30 18.09
N GLY A 274 -19.70 -17.33 18.72
CA GLY A 274 -19.45 -18.16 19.88
C GLY A 274 -20.06 -17.62 21.17
N GLN A 275 -20.07 -16.31 21.38
CA GLN A 275 -20.53 -15.68 22.62
C GLN A 275 -22.03 -15.36 22.64
N ASN A 276 -22.73 -15.46 21.51
CA ASN A 276 -24.14 -15.10 21.42
C ASN A 276 -24.94 -16.26 20.79
N PRO A 277 -25.28 -17.30 21.58
CA PRO A 277 -25.93 -18.50 21.09
C PRO A 277 -27.38 -18.29 20.63
N ASP A 278 -28.02 -17.21 21.07
CA ASP A 278 -29.42 -16.89 20.78
C ASP A 278 -29.60 -15.82 19.70
N ASP A 279 -28.51 -15.17 19.26
CA ASP A 279 -28.53 -14.16 18.21
C ASP A 279 -28.77 -14.77 16.83
N ASN A 280 -29.43 -14.01 15.96
CA ASN A 280 -29.63 -14.37 14.56
C ASN A 280 -28.59 -13.69 13.65
N GLU A 281 -28.66 -14.03 12.35
CA GLU A 281 -27.75 -13.50 11.32
C GLU A 281 -27.73 -11.97 11.25
N PHE A 282 -28.90 -11.32 11.38
CA PHE A 282 -29.00 -9.86 11.34
C PHE A 282 -28.29 -9.23 12.54
N ASP A 283 -28.47 -9.77 13.74
CA ASP A 283 -27.81 -9.29 14.96
C ASP A 283 -26.28 -9.37 14.82
N PHE A 284 -25.78 -10.50 14.28
CA PHE A 284 -24.36 -10.68 14.01
C PHE A 284 -23.79 -9.67 13.02
N HIS A 285 -24.49 -9.39 11.91
CA HIS A 285 -24.04 -8.38 10.95
C HIS A 285 -24.02 -6.98 11.55
N VAL A 286 -25.02 -6.61 12.36
CA VAL A 286 -25.08 -5.30 13.03
C VAL A 286 -23.95 -5.16 14.04
N LYS A 287 -23.76 -6.16 14.93
CA LYS A 287 -22.67 -6.14 15.90
C LYS A 287 -21.31 -6.08 15.20
N ARG A 288 -21.08 -6.94 14.20
CA ARG A 288 -19.83 -6.95 13.42
C ARG A 288 -19.55 -5.60 12.78
N MET A 289 -20.56 -4.96 12.19
CA MET A 289 -20.43 -3.63 11.58
C MET A 289 -19.95 -2.57 12.60
N CYS A 290 -20.40 -2.64 13.85
CA CYS A 290 -19.90 -1.75 14.91
C CYS A 290 -18.44 -2.03 15.28
N LEU A 291 -18.00 -3.29 15.24
CA LEU A 291 -16.62 -3.67 15.58
C LEU A 291 -15.61 -3.25 14.51
N VAL A 292 -15.96 -3.45 13.24
CA VAL A 292 -15.05 -3.29 12.10
C VAL A 292 -15.15 -1.92 11.43
N CYS A 293 -16.05 -1.03 11.86
CA CYS A 293 -16.18 0.26 11.19
C CYS A 293 -14.92 1.12 11.36
N ASN A 294 -14.56 1.84 10.31
CA ASN A 294 -13.36 2.69 10.29
C ASN A 294 -13.38 3.73 11.42
N GLN A 295 -14.56 4.21 11.82
CA GLN A 295 -14.70 5.14 12.93
C GLN A 295 -14.22 4.54 14.26
N ASN A 296 -14.57 3.28 14.56
CA ASN A 296 -14.13 2.60 15.79
C ASN A 296 -12.61 2.43 15.80
N LEU A 297 -12.06 1.90 14.70
CA LEU A 297 -10.61 1.69 14.55
C LEU A 297 -9.83 3.02 14.64
N PHE A 298 -10.36 4.08 14.03
CA PHE A 298 -9.80 5.43 14.08
C PHE A 298 -9.77 5.98 15.52
N GLU A 299 -10.89 5.88 16.24
CA GLU A 299 -10.98 6.37 17.62
C GLU A 299 -10.02 5.65 18.56
N THR A 300 -9.91 4.32 18.43
CA THR A 300 -8.93 3.52 19.17
C THR A 300 -7.50 3.93 18.84
N ALA A 301 -7.15 4.03 17.56
CA ALA A 301 -5.81 4.44 17.11
C ALA A 301 -5.43 5.83 17.65
N LYS A 302 -6.38 6.76 17.63
CA LYS A 302 -6.20 8.11 18.17
C LYS A 302 -6.00 8.08 19.68
N GLY A 303 -6.77 7.27 20.41
CA GLY A 303 -6.61 7.06 21.85
C GLY A 303 -5.22 6.51 22.22
N LEU A 304 -4.66 5.63 21.39
CA LEU A 304 -3.33 5.04 21.55
C LEU A 304 -2.18 5.95 21.03
N ASN A 305 -2.49 7.12 20.47
CA ASN A 305 -1.53 7.99 19.77
C ASN A 305 -0.79 7.29 18.60
N LEU A 306 -1.40 6.30 17.97
CA LEU A 306 -0.78 5.52 16.88
C LEU A 306 -0.44 6.39 15.67
N THR A 307 -1.19 7.48 15.47
CA THR A 307 -0.96 8.45 14.38
C THR A 307 0.44 9.06 14.35
N LYS A 308 1.14 9.13 15.50
CA LYS A 308 2.52 9.66 15.59
C LYS A 308 3.56 8.75 14.93
N TYR A 309 3.22 7.47 14.75
CA TYR A 309 4.13 6.45 14.22
C TYR A 309 3.96 6.23 12.71
N ILE A 310 2.85 6.69 12.12
CA ILE A 310 2.55 6.54 10.68
C ILE A 310 3.54 7.34 9.84
N ARG A 311 4.10 6.73 8.79
CA ARG A 311 5.15 7.27 7.92
C ARG A 311 4.57 7.59 6.56
N SER A 312 4.41 8.88 6.28
CA SER A 312 3.80 9.39 5.05
C SER A 312 4.73 10.29 4.22
N MET A 313 6.02 10.28 4.51
CA MET A 313 6.97 11.21 3.91
C MET A 313 8.20 10.45 3.42
N ALA A 314 8.53 10.64 2.15
CA ALA A 314 9.74 10.05 1.58
C ALA A 314 11.01 10.69 2.13
N PHE A 315 12.08 9.90 2.13
CA PHE A 315 13.39 10.36 2.52
C PHE A 315 13.86 11.54 1.65
N SER A 316 14.26 12.63 2.32
CA SER A 316 14.89 13.77 1.68
C SER A 316 16.21 14.08 2.36
N ARG A 317 17.30 13.72 1.68
CA ARG A 317 18.67 14.05 2.11
C ARG A 317 18.87 15.55 2.37
N ARG A 318 18.17 16.42 1.63
CA ARG A 318 18.29 17.87 1.81
C ARG A 318 17.81 18.30 3.20
N THR A 319 16.69 17.73 3.66
CA THR A 319 16.04 18.09 4.92
C THR A 319 16.46 17.21 6.09
N TRP A 320 17.12 16.08 5.84
CA TRP A 320 17.62 15.19 6.90
C TRP A 320 18.73 15.85 7.73
N TYR A 321 18.66 15.76 9.05
CA TYR A 321 19.69 16.21 10.00
C TYR A 321 19.74 15.22 11.18
N PRO A 322 20.89 15.06 11.84
CA PRO A 322 20.98 14.35 13.11
C PRO A 322 20.15 15.07 14.18
N ASP A 323 19.30 14.31 14.89
CA ASP A 323 18.55 14.84 16.02
C ASP A 323 19.48 15.27 17.16
N GLY A 324 19.03 16.27 17.94
CA GLY A 324 19.76 16.82 19.09
C GLY A 324 20.84 17.86 18.75
N LEU A 325 21.37 17.89 17.52
CA LEU A 325 22.41 18.85 17.14
C LEU A 325 21.86 20.17 16.57
N LYS A 326 22.37 21.29 17.08
CA LYS A 326 22.07 22.62 16.54
C LYS A 326 22.84 22.84 15.25
N MET A 327 22.13 22.88 14.11
CA MET A 327 22.72 23.32 12.85
C MET A 327 23.08 24.82 12.96
N LEU A 328 24.24 25.22 12.46
CA LEU A 328 24.69 26.62 12.39
C LEU A 328 24.59 27.18 10.97
N GLU A 329 24.87 26.35 9.96
CA GLU A 329 24.81 26.72 8.55
C GLU A 329 24.30 25.54 7.72
N GLY A 330 23.52 25.82 6.68
CA GLY A 330 23.03 24.81 5.75
C GLY A 330 21.53 24.90 5.49
N LYS A 331 21.05 24.14 4.50
CA LYS A 331 19.62 24.07 4.19
C LYS A 331 18.89 23.34 5.32
N GLY A 332 17.91 24.01 5.92
CA GLY A 332 17.12 23.51 7.05
C GLY A 332 17.44 24.17 8.40
N HIS A 333 18.44 25.06 8.47
CA HIS A 333 18.87 25.73 9.70
C HIS A 333 17.76 26.48 10.46
N ASN A 334 16.74 26.99 9.75
CA ASN A 334 15.64 27.75 10.36
C ASN A 334 14.53 26.87 10.97
N ARG A 335 14.59 25.54 10.84
CA ARG A 335 13.62 24.64 11.47
C ARG A 335 14.04 24.38 12.92
N THR A 336 13.29 24.94 13.86
CA THR A 336 13.43 24.61 15.29
C THR A 336 12.78 23.25 15.57
N GLY A 337 13.42 22.44 16.43
CA GLY A 337 13.10 21.01 16.64
C GLY A 337 11.66 20.67 17.08
N ASP A 338 10.83 21.67 17.41
CA ASP A 338 9.42 21.50 17.80
C ASP A 338 8.41 21.77 16.67
N GLU A 339 8.84 22.20 15.49
CA GLU A 339 7.99 22.12 14.29
C GLU A 339 7.97 20.66 13.81
N ALA A 340 7.41 19.77 14.64
CA ALA A 340 7.15 18.37 14.28
C ALA A 340 6.59 18.34 12.87
N MET A 341 7.18 17.52 11.99
CA MET A 341 6.70 17.36 10.62
C MET A 341 5.22 16.97 10.66
N LYS A 342 4.35 17.97 10.54
CA LYS A 342 2.92 17.76 10.45
C LYS A 342 2.64 17.17 9.08
N HIS A 343 2.04 16.00 9.08
CA HIS A 343 1.46 15.37 7.90
C HIS A 343 -0.05 15.35 8.05
N HIS A 344 -0.75 15.39 6.92
CA HIS A 344 -2.20 15.24 6.88
C HIS A 344 -2.52 13.77 6.69
N LEU A 345 -3.22 13.17 7.66
CA LEU A 345 -3.74 11.82 7.59
C LEU A 345 -5.26 11.91 7.54
N GLY A 346 -5.88 11.21 6.60
CA GLY A 346 -7.34 11.05 6.59
C GLY A 346 -7.76 10.02 7.63
N ASP A 347 -8.97 10.15 8.15
CA ASP A 347 -9.52 9.24 9.16
C ASP A 347 -9.53 7.80 8.65
N LYS A 348 -9.83 7.60 7.36
CA LYS A 348 -9.78 6.30 6.69
C LYS A 348 -8.38 5.69 6.74
N THR A 349 -7.35 6.41 6.31
CA THR A 349 -5.96 5.89 6.33
C THR A 349 -5.51 5.39 7.70
N VAL A 350 -5.95 6.05 8.77
CA VAL A 350 -5.60 5.62 10.13
C VAL A 350 -6.28 4.30 10.49
N ALA A 351 -7.53 4.08 10.06
CA ALA A 351 -8.21 2.80 10.21
C ALA A 351 -7.55 1.71 9.35
N ASP A 352 -7.19 2.00 8.10
CA ASP A 352 -6.51 1.07 7.20
C ASP A 352 -5.16 0.62 7.79
N VAL A 353 -4.43 1.52 8.46
CA VAL A 353 -3.19 1.18 9.19
C VAL A 353 -3.47 0.23 10.37
N CYS A 354 -4.60 0.35 11.06
CA CYS A 354 -4.98 -0.61 12.10
C CYS A 354 -5.19 -2.01 11.51
N GLU A 355 -5.89 -2.10 10.38
CA GLU A 355 -6.07 -3.35 9.65
C GLU A 355 -4.72 -3.90 9.18
N ALA A 356 -3.86 -3.05 8.63
CA ALA A 356 -2.52 -3.43 8.21
C ALA A 356 -1.66 -3.99 9.36
N LEU A 357 -1.77 -3.45 10.57
CA LEU A 357 -1.10 -4.01 11.75
C LEU A 357 -1.64 -5.40 12.13
N ILE A 358 -2.95 -5.65 11.96
CA ILE A 358 -3.54 -6.99 12.13
C ILE A 358 -3.00 -7.95 11.06
N GLY A 359 -2.95 -7.51 9.81
CA GLY A 359 -2.38 -8.28 8.70
C GLY A 359 -0.90 -8.60 8.91
N ALA A 360 -0.11 -7.63 9.37
CA ALA A 360 1.30 -7.81 9.71
C ALA A 360 1.49 -8.79 10.88
N ALA A 361 0.66 -8.68 11.93
CA ALA A 361 0.68 -9.60 13.07
C ALA A 361 0.34 -11.05 12.66
N TYR A 362 -0.57 -11.22 11.70
CA TYR A 362 -0.91 -12.50 11.10
C TYR A 362 0.24 -13.08 10.27
N LEU A 363 0.74 -12.33 9.29
CA LEU A 363 1.74 -12.80 8.34
C LEU A 363 3.12 -13.04 8.97
N THR A 364 3.45 -12.37 10.09
CA THR A 364 4.73 -12.57 10.79
C THR A 364 4.94 -14.03 11.22
N HIS A 365 3.89 -14.71 11.66
CA HIS A 365 3.97 -16.06 12.23
C HIS A 365 3.25 -17.12 11.40
N ASN A 366 2.44 -16.72 10.42
CA ASN A 366 1.69 -17.65 9.57
C ASN A 366 2.58 -18.30 8.50
N THR A 367 2.37 -19.60 8.27
CA THR A 367 3.02 -20.36 7.20
C THR A 367 1.95 -21.03 6.35
N LEU A 368 1.96 -20.76 5.04
CA LEU A 368 0.97 -21.32 4.12
C LEU A 368 1.02 -22.86 4.15
N GLY A 369 -0.14 -23.49 4.33
CA GLY A 369 -0.28 -24.96 4.41
C GLY A 369 0.04 -25.57 5.78
N GLU A 370 0.56 -24.79 6.75
CA GLU A 370 0.84 -25.24 8.10
C GLU A 370 0.03 -24.46 9.14
N TRP A 371 -1.13 -24.99 9.52
CA TRP A 371 -1.95 -24.36 10.55
C TRP A 371 -1.54 -24.79 11.97
N LYS A 372 -1.20 -23.81 12.80
CA LYS A 372 -1.02 -23.94 14.26
C LYS A 372 -1.76 -22.80 14.96
N PRO A 373 -2.58 -23.07 15.98
CA PRO A 373 -3.37 -22.02 16.63
C PRO A 373 -2.49 -20.95 17.29
N GLU A 374 -1.34 -21.33 17.84
CA GLU A 374 -0.43 -20.40 18.53
C GLU A 374 0.17 -19.37 17.56
N ASN A 375 0.34 -19.72 16.29
CA ASN A 375 0.86 -18.80 15.27
C ASN A 375 -0.10 -17.64 15.01
N TRP A 376 -1.38 -17.76 15.39
CA TRP A 376 -2.39 -16.72 15.15
C TRP A 376 -2.72 -15.92 16.42
N ASP A 377 -2.14 -16.27 17.57
CA ASP A 377 -2.37 -15.58 18.85
C ASP A 377 -2.06 -14.07 18.75
N ASN A 378 -0.96 -13.72 18.07
CA ASN A 378 -0.56 -12.32 17.93
C ASN A 378 -1.56 -11.51 17.11
N ALA A 379 -2.15 -12.09 16.06
CA ALA A 379 -3.18 -11.44 15.25
C ALA A 379 -4.51 -11.32 16.01
N VAL A 380 -4.88 -12.34 16.78
CA VAL A 380 -6.07 -12.30 17.66
C VAL A 380 -5.93 -11.20 18.71
N LYS A 381 -4.76 -11.08 19.33
CA LYS A 381 -4.43 -9.99 20.26
C LYS A 381 -4.48 -8.61 19.58
N ALA A 382 -3.99 -8.49 18.34
CA ALA A 382 -4.08 -7.24 17.57
C ALA A 382 -5.55 -6.82 17.37
N VAL A 383 -6.43 -7.77 17.00
CA VAL A 383 -7.87 -7.50 16.86
C VAL A 383 -8.46 -6.98 18.17
N THR A 384 -8.21 -7.64 19.31
CA THR A 384 -8.73 -7.16 20.61
C THR A 384 -8.25 -5.76 20.96
N ASN A 385 -6.96 -5.49 20.76
CA ASN A 385 -6.37 -4.20 21.14
C ASN A 385 -6.88 -3.05 20.26
N LEU A 386 -7.22 -3.31 18.99
CA LEU A 386 -7.65 -2.29 18.03
C LEU A 386 -9.18 -2.13 17.95
N VAL A 387 -9.94 -3.23 18.09
CA VAL A 387 -11.40 -3.18 18.16
C VAL A 387 -11.87 -2.64 19.50
N ALA A 388 -11.16 -2.94 20.60
CA ALA A 388 -11.40 -2.43 21.94
C ALA A 388 -12.86 -2.52 22.42
N SER A 389 -13.51 -3.66 22.17
CA SER A 389 -14.94 -3.89 22.45
C SER A 389 -15.16 -5.07 23.39
N PRO A 390 -16.21 -5.06 24.24
CA PRO A 390 -16.60 -6.23 25.02
C PRO A 390 -17.03 -7.43 24.17
N ASP A 391 -17.42 -7.23 22.91
CA ASP A 391 -17.84 -8.31 22.01
C ASP A 391 -16.66 -9.10 21.42
N HIS A 392 -15.41 -8.63 21.61
CA HIS A 392 -14.19 -9.36 21.25
C HIS A 392 -13.11 -9.16 22.32
N THR A 393 -12.85 -10.20 23.10
CA THR A 393 -11.94 -10.15 24.27
C THR A 393 -10.80 -11.16 24.21
N GLN A 394 -10.81 -12.05 23.22
CA GLN A 394 -9.88 -13.15 23.07
C GLN A 394 -8.49 -12.64 22.69
N ARG A 395 -7.45 -13.02 23.44
CA ARG A 395 -6.06 -12.68 23.14
C ARG A 395 -5.27 -13.80 22.49
N ARG A 396 -5.82 -15.01 22.50
CA ARG A 396 -5.23 -16.21 21.89
C ARG A 396 -6.31 -16.94 21.10
N TRP A 397 -5.91 -17.64 20.04
CA TRP A 397 -6.83 -18.39 19.20
C TRP A 397 -7.64 -19.42 20.00
N ALA A 398 -6.98 -20.11 20.94
CA ALA A 398 -7.63 -21.12 21.77
C ALA A 398 -8.80 -20.57 22.61
N GLU A 399 -8.77 -19.27 22.97
CA GLU A 399 -9.80 -18.64 23.79
C GLU A 399 -11.13 -18.47 23.05
N TYR A 400 -11.14 -18.58 21.71
CA TYR A 400 -12.39 -18.62 20.95
C TYR A 400 -13.21 -19.87 21.25
N LEU A 401 -12.55 -21.01 21.41
CA LEU A 401 -13.21 -22.26 21.78
C LEU A 401 -13.64 -22.22 23.25
N ASP A 402 -12.81 -21.66 24.13
CA ASP A 402 -13.14 -21.50 25.56
C ASP A 402 -14.37 -20.60 25.76
N ALA A 403 -14.53 -19.58 24.90
CA ALA A 403 -15.67 -18.66 24.91
C ALA A 403 -16.90 -19.17 24.14
N TYR A 404 -16.85 -20.37 23.56
CA TYR A 404 -17.98 -20.91 22.79
C TYR A 404 -19.13 -21.36 23.70
N GLU A 405 -20.24 -20.64 23.64
CA GLU A 405 -21.49 -21.01 24.30
C GLU A 405 -22.29 -21.99 23.42
N LYS A 406 -22.31 -23.26 23.84
CA LYS A 406 -22.98 -24.33 23.10
C LYS A 406 -24.52 -24.12 23.08
N PRO A 407 -25.16 -24.00 21.90
CA PRO A 407 -26.61 -23.87 21.81
C PRO A 407 -27.37 -25.11 22.28
N ALA A 408 -28.50 -24.92 22.96
CA ALA A 408 -29.31 -25.98 23.57
C ALA A 408 -29.79 -27.07 22.59
N TYR A 409 -30.00 -26.73 21.31
CA TYR A 409 -30.47 -27.72 20.32
C TYR A 409 -29.45 -28.84 20.06
N LEU A 410 -28.16 -28.60 20.34
CA LEU A 410 -27.07 -29.57 20.16
C LEU A 410 -27.02 -30.63 21.26
N ASP A 411 -27.67 -30.43 22.41
CA ASP A 411 -27.71 -31.43 23.50
C ASP A 411 -28.85 -32.43 23.37
N ALA A 412 -29.87 -32.12 22.58
CA ALA A 412 -31.02 -33.00 22.41
C ALA A 412 -30.67 -34.24 21.57
N GLU A 413 -31.36 -35.36 21.82
CA GLU A 413 -31.14 -36.63 21.11
C GLU A 413 -31.22 -36.48 19.58
N CYS A 414 -30.32 -37.17 18.88
CA CYS A 414 -30.27 -37.18 17.42
C CYS A 414 -31.24 -38.22 16.85
N THR A 415 -31.94 -37.86 15.78
CA THR A 415 -32.83 -38.79 15.08
C THR A 415 -32.05 -39.70 14.13
N ALA A 416 -32.65 -40.84 13.74
CA ALA A 416 -32.05 -41.73 12.75
C ALA A 416 -31.78 -41.02 11.41
N ALA A 417 -32.65 -40.10 10.99
CA ALA A 417 -32.48 -39.31 9.77
C ALA A 417 -31.32 -38.29 9.87
N GLN A 418 -31.04 -37.77 11.06
CA GLN A 418 -29.87 -36.91 11.29
C GLN A 418 -28.57 -37.72 11.24
N MET A 419 -28.55 -38.90 11.83
CA MET A 419 -27.40 -39.81 11.76
C MET A 419 -27.15 -40.34 10.35
N ASP A 420 -28.21 -40.64 9.58
CA ASP A 420 -28.07 -41.06 8.19
C ASP A 420 -27.44 -39.96 7.31
N LEU A 421 -27.77 -38.69 7.55
CA LEU A 421 -27.11 -37.58 6.85
C LEU A 421 -25.60 -37.55 7.10
N VAL A 422 -25.13 -37.80 8.34
CA VAL A 422 -23.70 -37.90 8.64
C VAL A 422 -23.05 -38.98 7.78
N ASN A 423 -23.67 -40.16 7.69
CA ASN A 423 -23.15 -41.26 6.88
C ASN A 423 -23.18 -40.97 5.37
N GLN A 424 -24.16 -40.20 4.88
CA GLN A 424 -24.23 -39.77 3.49
C GLN A 424 -23.10 -38.79 3.17
N VAL A 425 -22.94 -37.75 3.97
CA VAL A 425 -21.90 -36.73 3.80
C VAL A 425 -20.49 -37.32 3.95
N GLU A 426 -20.25 -38.23 4.91
CA GLU A 426 -18.94 -38.91 5.08
C GLU A 426 -18.55 -39.75 3.84
N ARG A 427 -19.53 -40.27 3.10
CA ARG A 427 -19.28 -41.02 1.85
C ARG A 427 -18.95 -40.09 0.68
N GLU A 428 -19.44 -38.87 0.70
CA GLU A 428 -19.28 -37.89 -0.38
C GLU A 428 -18.08 -36.94 -0.13
N HIS A 429 -17.73 -36.70 1.13
CA HIS A 429 -16.70 -35.76 1.56
C HIS A 429 -15.81 -36.35 2.66
N PRO A 430 -14.50 -36.08 2.67
CA PRO A 430 -13.54 -36.72 3.56
C PRO A 430 -13.57 -36.17 5.01
N TYR A 431 -14.74 -35.87 5.59
CA TYR A 431 -14.91 -35.46 6.98
C TYR A 431 -16.11 -36.16 7.62
N ARG A 432 -15.93 -36.69 8.83
CA ARG A 432 -16.99 -37.30 9.62
C ARG A 432 -17.42 -36.38 10.75
N PHE A 433 -18.62 -35.85 10.65
CA PHE A 433 -19.21 -35.01 11.70
C PHE A 433 -19.44 -35.78 13.01
N ARG A 434 -19.09 -35.15 14.12
CA ARG A 434 -19.38 -35.64 15.48
C ARG A 434 -20.80 -35.27 15.89
N SER A 435 -21.29 -34.10 15.47
CA SER A 435 -22.62 -33.60 15.74
C SER A 435 -23.54 -33.70 14.52
N ALA A 436 -24.45 -34.67 14.54
CA ALA A 436 -25.44 -34.85 13.47
C ALA A 436 -26.41 -33.66 13.35
N LYS A 437 -26.72 -32.98 14.47
CA LYS A 437 -27.60 -31.80 14.48
C LYS A 437 -26.95 -30.55 13.95
N LEU A 438 -25.66 -30.37 14.21
CA LEU A 438 -24.88 -29.27 13.65
C LEU A 438 -24.82 -29.40 12.11
N LEU A 439 -24.49 -30.59 11.61
CA LEU A 439 -24.54 -30.89 10.19
C LEU A 439 -25.94 -30.68 9.60
N ARG A 440 -26.98 -31.16 10.29
CA ARG A 440 -28.37 -30.94 9.84
C ARG A 440 -28.70 -29.45 9.74
N SER A 441 -28.27 -28.62 10.69
CA SER A 441 -28.53 -27.17 10.69
C SER A 441 -27.97 -26.50 9.44
N ALA A 442 -26.77 -26.89 8.98
CA ALA A 442 -26.19 -26.39 7.73
C ALA A 442 -27.05 -26.69 6.47
N PHE A 443 -27.96 -27.67 6.55
CA PHE A 443 -28.85 -28.07 5.45
C PHE A 443 -30.33 -27.80 5.74
N VAL A 444 -30.65 -26.87 6.64
CA VAL A 444 -32.04 -26.44 6.90
C VAL A 444 -32.24 -25.01 6.39
N HIS A 445 -33.05 -24.86 5.34
CA HIS A 445 -33.41 -23.55 4.81
C HIS A 445 -34.37 -22.81 5.74
N PRO A 446 -34.35 -21.46 5.85
CA PRO A 446 -35.24 -20.69 6.71
C PRO A 446 -36.75 -20.92 6.48
N SER A 447 -37.14 -21.37 5.29
CA SER A 447 -38.54 -21.74 5.00
C SER A 447 -38.98 -23.07 5.59
N TYR A 448 -38.06 -23.89 6.09
CA TYR A 448 -38.36 -25.17 6.72
C TYR A 448 -38.76 -24.95 8.20
N PRO A 449 -39.98 -25.32 8.63
CA PRO A 449 -40.44 -25.03 9.97
C PRO A 449 -39.62 -25.68 11.08
N TYR A 450 -39.15 -24.87 12.04
CA TYR A 450 -38.36 -25.32 13.19
C TYR A 450 -39.00 -26.50 13.95
N ASN A 451 -40.34 -26.50 14.08
CA ASN A 451 -41.08 -27.52 14.83
C ASN A 451 -40.93 -28.96 14.29
N TYR A 452 -40.48 -29.15 13.04
CA TYR A 452 -40.34 -30.49 12.46
C TYR A 452 -39.09 -31.23 12.93
N GLU A 453 -37.94 -30.55 12.99
CA GLU A 453 -36.67 -31.18 13.40
C GLU A 453 -36.09 -30.61 14.71
N LYS A 454 -36.63 -29.49 15.21
CA LYS A 454 -36.08 -28.72 16.35
C LYS A 454 -34.60 -28.37 16.13
N VAL A 455 -34.27 -28.00 14.89
CA VAL A 455 -32.93 -27.59 14.45
C VAL A 455 -33.08 -26.23 13.76
N PRO A 456 -32.25 -25.23 14.09
CA PRO A 456 -32.30 -23.92 13.46
C PRO A 456 -31.84 -23.96 12.00
N SER A 457 -32.17 -22.90 11.24
CA SER A 457 -31.71 -22.72 9.87
C SER A 457 -30.19 -22.53 9.78
N TYR A 458 -29.66 -22.65 8.57
CA TYR A 458 -28.23 -22.53 8.29
C TYR A 458 -27.64 -21.11 8.53
N GLN A 459 -28.47 -20.08 8.67
CA GLN A 459 -28.05 -18.67 8.55
C GLN A 459 -26.95 -18.25 9.55
N ARG A 460 -26.98 -18.78 10.78
CA ARG A 460 -25.91 -18.50 11.76
C ARG A 460 -24.57 -19.09 11.33
N LEU A 461 -24.61 -20.27 10.70
CA LEU A 461 -23.43 -20.96 10.20
C LEU A 461 -22.94 -20.33 8.88
N GLU A 462 -23.85 -19.85 8.02
CA GLU A 462 -23.53 -19.04 6.82
C GLU A 462 -22.69 -17.83 7.23
N PHE A 463 -23.16 -17.03 8.20
CA PHE A 463 -22.44 -15.87 8.70
C PHE A 463 -20.99 -16.18 9.13
N LEU A 464 -20.80 -17.30 9.84
CA LEU A 464 -19.47 -17.75 10.27
C LEU A 464 -18.65 -18.26 9.09
N GLY A 465 -19.24 -19.10 8.25
CA GLY A 465 -18.60 -19.75 7.12
C GLY A 465 -18.10 -18.79 6.04
N ASP A 466 -18.86 -17.73 5.75
CA ASP A 466 -18.49 -16.64 4.85
C ASP A 466 -17.12 -16.07 5.22
N ALA A 467 -16.92 -15.71 6.49
CA ALA A 467 -15.67 -15.14 6.96
C ALA A 467 -14.49 -16.14 6.96
N LEU A 468 -14.77 -17.44 7.15
CA LEU A 468 -13.76 -18.50 7.14
C LEU A 468 -13.28 -18.81 5.71
N ILE A 469 -14.21 -18.90 4.75
CA ILE A 469 -13.88 -19.12 3.33
C ILE A 469 -13.12 -17.91 2.79
N ASP A 470 -13.56 -16.69 3.10
CA ASP A 470 -12.85 -15.46 2.77
C ASP A 470 -11.38 -15.52 3.19
N ASN A 471 -11.12 -15.91 4.44
CA ASN A 471 -9.76 -15.98 4.97
C ASN A 471 -8.90 -17.03 4.28
N ALA A 472 -9.45 -18.21 3.98
CA ALA A 472 -8.71 -19.24 3.24
C ALA A 472 -8.33 -18.77 1.82
N CYS A 473 -9.26 -18.14 1.10
CA CYS A 473 -9.03 -17.62 -0.25
C CYS A 473 -8.01 -16.47 -0.27
N ILE A 474 -8.17 -15.48 0.62
CA ILE A 474 -7.31 -14.28 0.67
C ILE A 474 -5.90 -14.64 1.13
N THR A 475 -5.76 -15.53 2.12
CA THR A 475 -4.46 -16.04 2.53
C THR A 475 -3.74 -16.68 1.34
N TRP A 476 -4.44 -17.51 0.56
CA TRP A 476 -3.83 -18.11 -0.63
C TRP A 476 -3.40 -17.05 -1.66
N LEU A 477 -4.22 -16.02 -1.93
CA LEU A 477 -3.87 -14.93 -2.85
C LEU A 477 -2.62 -14.15 -2.40
N VAL A 478 -2.59 -13.74 -1.13
CA VAL A 478 -1.49 -12.91 -0.59
C VAL A 478 -0.15 -13.66 -0.64
N TYR A 479 -0.14 -14.96 -0.35
CA TYR A 479 1.09 -15.78 -0.39
C TYR A 479 1.53 -16.17 -1.81
N ASN A 480 0.60 -16.49 -2.72
CA ASN A 480 0.97 -16.95 -4.07
C ASN A 480 1.25 -15.79 -5.04
N PHE A 481 0.80 -14.58 -4.73
CA PHE A 481 0.97 -13.40 -5.57
C PHE A 481 1.56 -12.21 -4.77
N PRO A 482 2.81 -12.31 -4.29
CA PRO A 482 3.46 -11.27 -3.48
C PRO A 482 3.66 -9.95 -4.25
N ASP A 483 3.81 -10.01 -5.57
CA ASP A 483 4.13 -8.85 -6.42
C ASP A 483 2.89 -8.13 -6.98
N LYS A 484 1.68 -8.61 -6.70
CA LYS A 484 0.43 -8.02 -7.22
C LYS A 484 -0.03 -6.84 -6.39
N ASP A 485 -0.72 -5.88 -6.99
CA ASP A 485 -1.26 -4.74 -6.27
C ASP A 485 -2.59 -5.08 -5.55
N PRO A 486 -3.04 -4.26 -4.57
CA PRO A 486 -4.27 -4.49 -3.81
C PRO A 486 -5.54 -4.55 -4.67
N GLN A 487 -5.58 -3.79 -5.78
CA GLN A 487 -6.71 -3.80 -6.70
C GLN A 487 -6.81 -5.17 -7.38
N TRP A 488 -5.71 -5.69 -7.92
CA TRP A 488 -5.67 -7.03 -8.51
C TRP A 488 -6.09 -8.11 -7.50
N LEU A 489 -5.63 -8.03 -6.24
CA LEU A 489 -6.03 -8.97 -5.18
C LEU A 489 -7.54 -8.92 -4.89
N THR A 490 -8.11 -7.72 -4.84
CA THR A 490 -9.55 -7.52 -4.60
C THR A 490 -10.39 -8.09 -5.74
N GLU A 491 -9.99 -7.85 -6.98
CA GLU A 491 -10.67 -8.37 -8.17
C GLU A 491 -10.72 -9.90 -8.20
N HIS A 492 -9.62 -10.53 -7.84
CA HIS A 492 -9.52 -12.00 -7.81
C HIS A 492 -10.24 -12.62 -6.61
N LYS A 493 -10.21 -11.96 -5.44
CA LYS A 493 -11.08 -12.31 -4.31
C LYS A 493 -12.54 -12.33 -4.75
N MET A 494 -13.01 -11.31 -5.47
CA MET A 494 -14.40 -11.24 -5.93
C MET A 494 -14.82 -12.41 -6.82
N ALA A 495 -13.89 -13.05 -7.54
CA ALA A 495 -14.17 -14.28 -8.28
C ALA A 495 -14.29 -15.49 -7.32
N MET A 496 -13.30 -15.65 -6.43
CA MET A 496 -13.13 -16.79 -5.53
C MET A 496 -14.25 -16.96 -4.50
N VAL A 497 -14.85 -15.87 -4.04
CA VAL A 497 -15.91 -15.89 -3.01
C VAL A 497 -17.24 -15.36 -3.56
N SER A 498 -17.47 -15.46 -4.87
CA SER A 498 -18.74 -15.04 -5.46
C SER A 498 -19.86 -16.06 -5.20
N ASN A 499 -21.09 -15.57 -4.96
CA ASN A 499 -22.29 -16.40 -4.89
C ASN A 499 -22.44 -17.31 -6.11
N LYS A 500 -22.01 -16.82 -7.29
CA LYS A 500 -22.06 -17.56 -8.55
C LYS A 500 -21.14 -18.78 -8.53
N PHE A 501 -19.90 -18.58 -8.09
CA PHE A 501 -18.92 -19.64 -7.91
C PHE A 501 -19.35 -20.64 -6.83
N LEU A 502 -19.68 -20.15 -5.63
CA LEU A 502 -20.07 -21.01 -4.50
C LEU A 502 -21.35 -21.81 -4.79
N GLY A 503 -22.28 -21.27 -5.57
CA GLY A 503 -23.44 -22.05 -6.05
C GLY A 503 -23.06 -23.18 -7.02
N ALA A 504 -22.05 -22.98 -7.88
CA ALA A 504 -21.53 -24.05 -8.73
C ALA A 504 -20.82 -25.14 -7.90
N VAL A 505 -20.02 -24.72 -6.89
CA VAL A 505 -19.41 -25.64 -5.92
C VAL A 505 -20.49 -26.44 -5.17
N CYS A 506 -21.56 -25.80 -4.71
CA CYS A 506 -22.69 -26.47 -4.06
C CYS A 506 -23.30 -27.60 -4.91
N VAL A 507 -23.43 -27.38 -6.22
CA VAL A 507 -23.95 -28.41 -7.14
C VAL A 507 -22.93 -29.50 -7.38
N LYS A 508 -21.65 -29.15 -7.56
CA LYS A 508 -20.52 -30.09 -7.71
C LYS A 508 -20.41 -31.04 -6.53
N LEU A 509 -20.52 -30.50 -5.31
CA LEU A 509 -20.46 -31.25 -4.06
C LEU A 509 -21.73 -32.06 -3.77
N GLY A 510 -22.86 -31.76 -4.43
CA GLY A 510 -24.12 -32.47 -4.19
C GLY A 510 -24.90 -31.97 -2.97
N PHE A 511 -24.45 -30.91 -2.30
CA PHE A 511 -25.05 -30.32 -1.11
C PHE A 511 -26.53 -29.93 -1.29
N HIS A 512 -26.91 -29.44 -2.47
CA HIS A 512 -28.29 -29.15 -2.83
C HIS A 512 -29.27 -30.32 -2.62
N LYS A 513 -28.79 -31.58 -2.65
CA LYS A 513 -29.63 -32.78 -2.44
C LYS A 513 -30.01 -32.99 -0.97
N HIS A 514 -29.21 -32.44 -0.05
CA HIS A 514 -29.38 -32.61 1.40
C HIS A 514 -30.25 -31.53 2.03
N LEU A 515 -30.46 -30.42 1.32
CA LEU A 515 -31.21 -29.24 1.78
C LEU A 515 -32.68 -29.55 2.07
N LYS A 516 -33.15 -29.16 3.26
CA LYS A 516 -34.55 -29.18 3.66
C LYS A 516 -35.17 -27.80 3.46
N TYR A 517 -36.30 -27.76 2.75
CA TYR A 517 -37.08 -26.55 2.48
C TYR A 517 -38.56 -26.91 2.39
N SER A 518 -39.45 -25.91 2.51
CA SER A 518 -40.91 -26.11 2.40
C SER A 518 -41.59 -25.14 1.41
N HIS A 519 -40.84 -24.64 0.41
CA HIS A 519 -41.32 -23.66 -0.55
C HIS A 519 -41.10 -24.12 -2.02
N SER A 520 -42.18 -24.28 -2.78
CA SER A 520 -42.15 -24.84 -4.16
C SER A 520 -41.36 -23.98 -5.15
N GLN A 521 -41.31 -22.66 -4.96
CA GLN A 521 -40.49 -21.79 -5.80
C GLN A 521 -39.00 -22.05 -5.63
N VAL A 522 -38.55 -22.33 -4.41
CA VAL A 522 -37.13 -22.64 -4.11
C VAL A 522 -36.77 -23.96 -4.78
N GLU A 523 -37.65 -24.96 -4.72
CA GLU A 523 -37.49 -26.23 -5.41
C GLU A 523 -37.31 -26.07 -6.92
N TYR A 524 -38.19 -25.29 -7.57
CA TYR A 524 -38.10 -25.01 -9.00
C TYR A 524 -36.77 -24.32 -9.35
N GLN A 525 -36.41 -23.28 -8.60
CA GLN A 525 -35.20 -22.49 -8.84
C GLN A 525 -33.93 -23.33 -8.67
N ILE A 526 -33.86 -24.18 -7.65
CA ILE A 526 -32.73 -25.10 -7.45
C ILE A 526 -32.65 -26.08 -8.62
N ARG A 527 -33.76 -26.72 -8.99
CA ARG A 527 -33.78 -27.69 -10.09
C ARG A 527 -33.34 -27.08 -11.42
N ASP A 528 -33.89 -25.90 -11.74
CA ASP A 528 -33.60 -25.16 -12.97
C ASP A 528 -32.12 -24.75 -13.05
N TYR A 529 -31.53 -24.29 -11.94
CA TYR A 529 -30.09 -23.98 -11.89
C TYR A 529 -29.22 -25.23 -11.98
N VAL A 530 -29.56 -26.30 -11.26
CA VAL A 530 -28.81 -27.58 -11.26
C VAL A 530 -28.76 -28.19 -12.66
N MET A 531 -29.83 -28.08 -13.45
CA MET A 531 -29.84 -28.53 -14.84
C MET A 531 -28.85 -27.74 -15.70
N GLU A 532 -28.93 -26.41 -15.64
CA GLU A 532 -28.08 -25.51 -16.43
C GLU A 532 -26.59 -25.66 -16.11
N ILE A 533 -26.20 -25.62 -14.82
CA ILE A 533 -24.78 -25.69 -14.44
C ILE A 533 -24.15 -27.05 -14.78
N LYS A 534 -24.93 -28.15 -14.70
CA LYS A 534 -24.46 -29.48 -15.11
C LYS A 534 -24.34 -29.62 -16.62
N GLU A 535 -25.16 -28.90 -17.39
CA GLU A 535 -25.04 -28.84 -18.83
C GLU A 535 -23.78 -28.05 -19.23
N ALA A 536 -23.60 -26.86 -18.65
CA ALA A 536 -22.40 -26.05 -18.83
C ALA A 536 -21.10 -26.84 -18.48
N GLU A 537 -21.09 -27.58 -17.37
CA GLU A 537 -19.94 -28.42 -16.99
C GLU A 537 -19.66 -29.52 -18.03
N ARG A 538 -20.69 -30.15 -18.60
CA ARG A 538 -20.53 -31.17 -19.65
C ARG A 538 -19.98 -30.57 -20.95
N GLU A 539 -20.48 -29.40 -21.34
CA GLU A 539 -20.06 -28.69 -22.56
C GLU A 539 -18.63 -28.15 -22.44
N ALA A 540 -18.24 -27.71 -21.25
CA ALA A 540 -16.92 -27.17 -20.97
C ALA A 540 -15.77 -28.19 -21.08
N GLN A 541 -16.07 -29.50 -21.12
CA GLN A 541 -15.09 -30.58 -21.31
C GLN A 541 -13.84 -30.47 -20.40
N GLY A 542 -14.03 -30.04 -19.15
CA GLY A 542 -12.96 -29.89 -18.16
C GLY A 542 -12.38 -28.49 -18.01
N ALA A 543 -12.88 -27.48 -18.75
CA ALA A 543 -12.57 -26.09 -18.44
C ALA A 543 -13.02 -25.72 -17.01
N ARG A 544 -12.23 -24.89 -16.32
CA ARG A 544 -12.41 -24.57 -14.88
C ARG A 544 -13.44 -23.47 -14.65
N ASP A 545 -13.67 -22.64 -15.65
CA ASP A 545 -14.49 -21.43 -15.63
C ASP A 545 -15.91 -21.63 -16.18
N TYR A 546 -16.36 -22.88 -16.36
CA TYR A 546 -17.70 -23.21 -16.87
C TYR A 546 -18.85 -22.54 -16.10
N TRP A 547 -18.61 -22.19 -14.84
CA TRP A 547 -19.57 -21.52 -13.97
C TRP A 547 -19.75 -20.04 -14.30
N THR A 548 -18.80 -19.40 -15.01
CA THR A 548 -18.78 -17.95 -15.26
C THR A 548 -19.84 -17.47 -16.24
N THR A 549 -20.39 -18.36 -17.08
CA THR A 549 -21.40 -18.03 -18.11
C THR A 549 -22.83 -18.38 -17.70
N VAL A 550 -23.01 -19.16 -16.64
CA VAL A 550 -24.31 -19.63 -16.13
C VAL A 550 -25.07 -18.51 -15.40
N LYS A 551 -26.40 -18.57 -15.33
CA LYS A 551 -27.19 -17.61 -14.52
C LYS A 551 -26.79 -17.63 -13.04
N SER A 552 -27.18 -16.59 -12.28
CA SER A 552 -26.93 -16.58 -10.83
C SER A 552 -27.73 -17.69 -10.12
N PRO A 553 -27.12 -18.41 -9.15
CA PRO A 553 -27.81 -19.43 -8.38
C PRO A 553 -28.85 -18.82 -7.43
N PRO A 554 -29.83 -19.61 -6.96
CA PRO A 554 -30.64 -19.27 -5.80
C PRO A 554 -29.73 -19.07 -4.58
N LYS A 555 -29.94 -18.02 -3.78
CA LYS A 555 -29.03 -17.62 -2.69
C LYS A 555 -28.75 -18.77 -1.69
N CYS A 556 -29.72 -19.63 -1.45
CA CYS A 556 -29.54 -20.77 -0.53
C CYS A 556 -28.46 -21.77 -0.97
N LEU A 557 -28.04 -21.81 -2.24
CA LEU A 557 -26.99 -22.73 -2.69
C LEU A 557 -25.58 -22.32 -2.24
N PRO A 558 -25.11 -21.08 -2.48
CA PRO A 558 -23.87 -20.60 -1.88
C PRO A 558 -23.96 -20.56 -0.34
N ASP A 559 -25.09 -20.10 0.23
CA ASP A 559 -25.23 -20.01 1.70
C ASP A 559 -25.00 -21.35 2.41
N ILE A 560 -25.43 -22.49 1.82
CA ILE A 560 -25.24 -23.81 2.44
C ILE A 560 -23.81 -24.34 2.31
N VAL A 561 -23.02 -23.84 1.36
CA VAL A 561 -21.56 -24.14 1.29
C VAL A 561 -20.85 -23.42 2.43
N GLU A 562 -21.15 -22.14 2.62
CA GLU A 562 -20.65 -21.35 3.74
C GLU A 562 -21.07 -21.99 5.07
N ALA A 563 -22.36 -22.30 5.23
CA ALA A 563 -22.86 -22.94 6.44
C ALA A 563 -22.24 -24.32 6.71
N TYR A 564 -21.95 -25.11 5.67
CA TYR A 564 -21.23 -26.37 5.84
C TYR A 564 -19.81 -26.13 6.38
N VAL A 565 -19.08 -25.15 5.85
CA VAL A 565 -17.74 -24.78 6.34
C VAL A 565 -17.80 -24.24 7.77
N GLY A 566 -18.80 -23.42 8.11
CA GLY A 566 -19.05 -22.97 9.47
C GLY A 566 -19.32 -24.15 10.43
N ALA A 567 -20.15 -25.11 10.00
CA ALA A 567 -20.41 -26.33 10.78
C ALA A 567 -19.15 -27.19 10.94
N LEU A 568 -18.37 -27.36 9.89
CA LEU A 568 -17.09 -28.09 9.89
C LEU A 568 -16.11 -27.48 10.89
N PHE A 569 -15.99 -26.15 10.90
CA PHE A 569 -15.12 -25.42 11.81
C PHE A 569 -15.53 -25.61 13.27
N VAL A 570 -16.81 -25.51 13.58
CA VAL A 570 -17.34 -25.71 14.94
C VAL A 570 -17.19 -27.17 15.38
N ASP A 571 -17.55 -28.14 14.53
CA ASP A 571 -17.48 -29.58 14.84
C ASP A 571 -16.04 -30.07 15.06
N SER A 572 -15.09 -29.48 14.35
CA SER A 572 -13.65 -29.76 14.47
C SER A 572 -12.98 -29.07 15.65
N ALA A 573 -13.76 -28.38 16.52
CA ALA A 573 -13.28 -27.60 17.64
C ALA A 573 -12.32 -26.48 17.22
N TYR A 574 -12.76 -25.68 16.23
CA TYR A 574 -12.10 -24.45 15.77
C TYR A 574 -10.73 -24.71 15.15
N ARG A 575 -10.56 -25.89 14.54
CA ARG A 575 -9.37 -26.27 13.79
C ARG A 575 -9.47 -25.72 12.37
N PHE A 576 -8.89 -24.55 12.14
CA PHE A 576 -8.90 -23.92 10.81
C PHE A 576 -8.20 -24.78 9.73
N ALA A 577 -7.35 -25.72 10.11
CA ALA A 577 -6.80 -26.75 9.21
C ALA A 577 -7.89 -27.49 8.40
N GLU A 578 -9.08 -27.74 8.98
CA GLU A 578 -10.17 -28.39 8.24
C GLU A 578 -10.82 -27.45 7.21
N VAL A 579 -10.85 -26.14 7.49
CA VAL A 579 -11.28 -25.11 6.52
C VAL A 579 -10.30 -25.04 5.36
N HIS A 580 -8.99 -25.00 5.64
CA HIS A 580 -7.96 -25.06 4.60
C HIS A 580 -8.08 -26.32 3.74
N ARG A 581 -8.30 -27.49 4.36
CA ARG A 581 -8.48 -28.74 3.63
C ARG A 581 -9.71 -28.71 2.73
N PHE A 582 -10.81 -28.10 3.18
CA PHE A 582 -11.99 -27.88 2.34
C PHE A 582 -11.65 -26.98 1.13
N PHE A 583 -10.95 -25.86 1.36
CA PHE A 583 -10.49 -24.96 0.31
C PHE A 583 -9.61 -25.67 -0.71
N GLU A 584 -8.57 -26.39 -0.28
CA GLU A 584 -7.65 -27.12 -1.17
C GLU A 584 -8.36 -28.21 -1.99
N THR A 585 -9.30 -28.93 -1.36
CA THR A 585 -9.97 -30.06 -2.02
C THR A 585 -11.05 -29.60 -3.00
N HIS A 586 -11.74 -28.50 -2.71
CA HIS A 586 -13.00 -28.15 -3.39
C HIS A 586 -12.99 -26.80 -4.10
N ILE A 587 -12.10 -25.88 -3.72
CA ILE A 587 -12.05 -24.52 -4.28
C ILE A 587 -10.80 -24.33 -5.13
N LEU A 588 -9.63 -24.75 -4.65
CA LEU A 588 -8.34 -24.44 -5.26
C LEU A 588 -8.24 -24.87 -6.73
N TRP A 589 -8.82 -26.03 -7.09
CA TRP A 589 -8.86 -26.51 -8.48
C TRP A 589 -9.50 -25.50 -9.44
N TYR A 590 -10.39 -24.63 -9.01
CA TYR A 590 -10.97 -23.63 -9.91
C TYR A 590 -10.00 -22.47 -10.21
N PHE A 591 -9.00 -22.23 -9.35
CA PHE A 591 -8.15 -21.04 -9.35
C PHE A 591 -6.65 -21.31 -9.52
N GLU A 592 -6.22 -22.57 -9.74
CA GLU A 592 -4.80 -22.85 -10.02
C GLU A 592 -4.30 -22.08 -11.26
N ASP A 593 -5.16 -21.94 -12.28
CA ASP A 593 -4.95 -20.99 -13.38
C ASP A 593 -5.80 -19.74 -13.14
N ILE A 594 -5.30 -18.88 -12.25
CA ILE A 594 -6.01 -17.67 -11.84
C ILE A 594 -6.15 -16.64 -12.97
N SER A 595 -5.29 -16.71 -14.01
CA SER A 595 -5.25 -15.74 -15.10
C SER A 595 -6.54 -15.71 -15.93
N ILE A 596 -7.32 -16.80 -15.89
CA ILE A 596 -8.66 -16.88 -16.49
C ILE A 596 -9.59 -15.79 -15.93
N TYR A 597 -9.30 -15.30 -14.72
CA TYR A 597 -10.11 -14.32 -14.00
C TYR A 597 -9.54 -12.89 -14.03
N ASP A 598 -8.45 -12.62 -14.76
CA ASP A 598 -7.86 -11.28 -14.87
C ASP A 598 -8.87 -10.25 -15.43
N SER A 599 -9.82 -10.69 -16.26
CA SER A 599 -10.93 -9.86 -16.75
C SER A 599 -12.25 -10.09 -16.02
N PHE A 600 -12.29 -10.90 -14.95
CA PHE A 600 -13.53 -11.25 -14.27
C PHE A 600 -14.16 -10.03 -13.60
N ALA A 601 -13.38 -9.23 -12.88
CA ALA A 601 -13.86 -7.97 -12.31
C ALA A 601 -14.14 -6.91 -13.38
N ASN A 602 -13.29 -6.82 -14.41
CA ASN A 602 -13.50 -5.95 -15.57
C ASN A 602 -14.71 -6.35 -16.44
N SER A 603 -15.21 -7.58 -16.32
CA SER A 603 -16.46 -8.02 -16.93
C SER A 603 -17.70 -7.55 -16.14
N HIS A 604 -17.53 -7.14 -14.89
CA HIS A 604 -18.62 -6.59 -14.09
C HIS A 604 -19.08 -5.28 -14.72
N PRO A 605 -20.38 -5.11 -15.05
CA PRO A 605 -20.82 -4.00 -15.89
C PRO A 605 -20.46 -2.60 -15.39
N VAL A 606 -20.39 -2.41 -14.07
CA VAL A 606 -20.02 -1.12 -13.45
C VAL A 606 -18.54 -0.80 -13.67
N THR A 607 -17.65 -1.77 -13.47
CA THR A 607 -16.20 -1.63 -13.68
C THR A 607 -15.89 -1.48 -15.16
N ARG A 608 -16.53 -2.30 -16.00
CA ARG A 608 -16.45 -2.20 -17.46
C ARG A 608 -16.87 -0.82 -17.96
N LEU A 609 -17.92 -0.25 -17.40
CA LEU A 609 -18.37 1.10 -17.74
C LEU A 609 -17.33 2.15 -17.34
N HIS A 610 -16.71 2.02 -16.17
CA HIS A 610 -15.64 2.93 -15.71
C HIS A 610 -14.47 2.92 -16.70
N GLY A 611 -13.94 1.74 -16.98
CA GLY A 611 -12.87 1.56 -17.96
C GLY A 611 -13.28 2.03 -19.37
N PHE A 612 -14.50 1.76 -19.82
CA PHE A 612 -14.97 2.24 -21.12
C PHE A 612 -15.08 3.77 -21.20
N LEU A 613 -15.53 4.44 -20.13
CA LEU A 613 -15.60 5.89 -20.05
C LEU A 613 -14.19 6.53 -20.02
N HIS A 614 -13.27 5.90 -19.30
CA HIS A 614 -11.88 6.34 -19.22
C HIS A 614 -11.11 6.05 -20.52
N ASP A 615 -11.05 4.82 -20.97
CA ASP A 615 -10.16 4.37 -22.05
C ASP A 615 -10.63 4.83 -23.44
N GLU A 616 -11.93 4.78 -23.73
CA GLU A 616 -12.46 5.15 -25.04
C GLU A 616 -12.74 6.65 -25.17
N PHE A 617 -13.12 7.31 -24.06
CA PHE A 617 -13.55 8.71 -24.09
C PHE A 617 -12.62 9.68 -23.34
N GLY A 618 -11.74 9.18 -22.47
CA GLY A 618 -10.88 10.00 -21.61
C GLY A 618 -11.68 10.77 -20.55
N CYS A 619 -12.81 10.23 -20.08
CA CYS A 619 -13.73 10.90 -19.17
C CYS A 619 -13.48 10.49 -17.70
N GLU A 620 -13.03 11.45 -16.90
CA GLU A 620 -12.70 11.24 -15.48
C GLU A 620 -13.84 11.68 -14.53
N ASP A 621 -14.76 12.54 -14.98
CA ASP A 621 -15.89 13.03 -14.17
C ASP A 621 -17.17 12.21 -14.45
N HIS A 622 -17.22 11.02 -13.86
CA HIS A 622 -18.37 10.14 -13.94
C HIS A 622 -18.61 9.38 -12.62
N LYS A 623 -19.86 8.97 -12.37
CA LYS A 623 -20.22 8.22 -11.15
C LYS A 623 -21.45 7.34 -11.35
N VAL A 624 -21.50 6.24 -10.60
CA VAL A 624 -22.68 5.35 -10.53
C VAL A 624 -23.27 5.39 -9.13
N MET A 625 -24.45 6.00 -9.01
CA MET A 625 -25.12 6.22 -7.72
C MET A 625 -26.39 5.38 -7.62
N ALA A 626 -26.77 4.99 -6.41
CA ALA A 626 -28.02 4.29 -6.15
C ALA A 626 -28.77 4.93 -4.98
N GLN A 627 -30.10 4.92 -5.05
CA GLN A 627 -31.00 5.43 -4.03
C GLN A 627 -32.19 4.49 -3.86
N GLU A 628 -32.65 4.32 -2.62
CA GLU A 628 -33.88 3.60 -2.34
C GLU A 628 -35.10 4.43 -2.74
N LEU A 629 -36.05 3.80 -3.42
CA LEU A 629 -37.32 4.41 -3.79
C LEU A 629 -38.27 4.36 -2.60
N PRO A 630 -39.00 5.45 -2.31
CA PRO A 630 -40.00 5.45 -1.25
C PRO A 630 -41.09 4.41 -1.55
N VAL A 631 -41.40 3.59 -0.55
CA VAL A 631 -42.44 2.55 -0.65
C VAL A 631 -43.81 3.22 -0.59
N ILE A 632 -44.43 3.45 -1.74
CA ILE A 632 -45.74 4.11 -1.86
C ILE A 632 -46.88 3.14 -1.49
N THR A 633 -46.66 1.83 -1.59
CA THR A 633 -47.68 0.81 -1.35
C THR A 633 -47.30 -0.08 -0.16
N PRO A 634 -48.11 -0.14 0.90
CA PRO A 634 -47.85 -1.03 2.04
C PRO A 634 -47.71 -2.49 1.57
N GLY A 635 -46.57 -3.11 1.86
CA GLY A 635 -46.28 -4.51 1.50
C GLY A 635 -45.59 -4.72 0.15
N ALA A 636 -45.29 -3.67 -0.63
CA ALA A 636 -44.44 -3.81 -1.80
C ALA A 636 -42.96 -4.00 -1.40
N PRO A 637 -42.19 -4.87 -2.09
CA PRO A 637 -40.77 -5.06 -1.80
C PRO A 637 -40.00 -3.76 -2.08
N PRO A 638 -38.99 -3.42 -1.26
CA PRO A 638 -38.16 -2.23 -1.48
C PRO A 638 -37.50 -2.32 -2.85
N LYS A 639 -37.47 -1.19 -3.55
CA LYS A 639 -36.80 -1.05 -4.85
C LYS A 639 -35.76 0.04 -4.74
N CYS A 640 -34.61 -0.18 -5.33
CA CYS A 640 -33.58 0.82 -5.52
C CYS A 640 -33.54 1.22 -6.99
N ILE A 641 -33.36 2.51 -7.24
CA ILE A 641 -32.97 3.04 -8.54
C ILE A 641 -31.48 3.36 -8.49
N ALA A 642 -30.77 3.10 -9.59
CA ALA A 642 -29.42 3.58 -9.79
C ALA A 642 -29.34 4.39 -11.07
N GLY A 643 -28.46 5.38 -11.08
CA GLY A 643 -28.19 6.23 -12.24
C GLY A 643 -26.69 6.28 -12.50
N VAL A 644 -26.32 6.22 -13.78
CA VAL A 644 -24.98 6.54 -14.28
C VAL A 644 -24.97 8.02 -14.64
N MET A 645 -24.06 8.77 -14.04
CA MET A 645 -23.89 10.20 -14.26
C MET A 645 -22.54 10.48 -14.89
N VAL A 646 -22.52 11.31 -15.93
CA VAL A 646 -21.32 11.83 -16.61
C VAL A 646 -21.46 13.35 -16.62
N HIS A 647 -20.49 14.09 -16.08
CA HIS A 647 -20.51 15.56 -16.01
C HIS A 647 -21.84 16.15 -15.53
N ASN A 648 -22.33 15.69 -14.39
CA ASN A 648 -23.62 16.06 -13.78
C ASN A 648 -24.89 15.73 -14.60
N ARG A 649 -24.79 14.92 -15.66
CA ARG A 649 -25.94 14.43 -16.45
C ARG A 649 -26.14 12.95 -16.25
N ILE A 650 -27.36 12.53 -15.92
CA ILE A 650 -27.73 11.12 -15.86
C ILE A 650 -27.88 10.61 -17.30
N ILE A 651 -27.08 9.62 -17.69
CA ILE A 651 -27.08 9.05 -19.05
C ILE A 651 -27.84 7.73 -19.14
N ALA A 652 -27.94 6.99 -18.04
CA ALA A 652 -28.71 5.75 -17.96
C ALA A 652 -29.15 5.48 -16.53
N ASP A 653 -30.19 4.68 -16.37
CA ASP A 653 -30.71 4.26 -15.08
C ASP A 653 -31.08 2.77 -15.04
N GLY A 654 -31.27 2.24 -13.84
CA GLY A 654 -31.65 0.85 -13.63
C GLY A 654 -32.38 0.66 -12.31
N ILE A 655 -33.42 -0.18 -12.30
CA ILE A 655 -34.22 -0.47 -11.12
C ILE A 655 -34.12 -1.95 -10.75
N ALA A 656 -33.83 -2.22 -9.47
CA ALA A 656 -33.78 -3.56 -8.90
C ALA A 656 -34.24 -3.57 -7.44
N SER A 657 -34.31 -4.74 -6.83
CA SER A 657 -34.64 -4.90 -5.41
C SER A 657 -33.51 -4.50 -4.45
N ALA A 658 -32.28 -4.32 -4.96
CA ALA A 658 -31.12 -3.93 -4.18
C ALA A 658 -30.24 -2.96 -4.98
N GLY A 659 -29.58 -2.04 -4.28
CA GLY A 659 -28.75 -0.99 -4.89
C GLY A 659 -27.66 -1.55 -5.81
N ARG A 660 -26.96 -2.63 -5.39
CA ARG A 660 -25.93 -3.29 -6.21
C ARG A 660 -26.45 -3.75 -7.57
N ASN A 661 -27.60 -4.43 -7.59
CA ASN A 661 -28.23 -4.93 -8.82
C ASN A 661 -28.79 -3.79 -9.68
N ALA A 662 -29.25 -2.71 -9.05
CA ALA A 662 -29.69 -1.50 -9.74
C ALA A 662 -28.51 -0.85 -10.47
N LYS A 663 -27.35 -0.72 -9.81
CA LYS A 663 -26.11 -0.19 -10.41
C LYS A 663 -25.66 -1.04 -11.61
N VAL A 664 -25.70 -2.36 -11.50
CA VAL A 664 -25.38 -3.27 -12.62
C VAL A 664 -26.29 -3.02 -13.82
N LYS A 665 -27.61 -2.90 -13.62
CA LYS A 665 -28.55 -2.61 -14.70
C LYS A 665 -28.32 -1.23 -15.32
N ALA A 666 -28.10 -0.22 -14.50
CA ALA A 666 -27.81 1.14 -14.97
C ALA A 666 -26.51 1.17 -15.79
N ALA A 667 -25.50 0.41 -15.37
CA ALA A 667 -24.23 0.33 -16.08
C ALA A 667 -24.33 -0.44 -17.40
N LEU A 668 -25.08 -1.53 -17.47
CA LEU A 668 -25.38 -2.22 -18.73
C LEU A 668 -26.12 -1.30 -19.71
N ALA A 669 -27.14 -0.57 -19.24
CA ALA A 669 -27.87 0.38 -20.05
C ALA A 669 -26.98 1.54 -20.56
N ALA A 670 -26.03 2.01 -19.75
CA ALA A 670 -25.04 2.99 -20.17
C ALA A 670 -24.06 2.42 -21.21
N LEU A 671 -23.54 1.20 -21.00
CA LEU A 671 -22.66 0.53 -21.96
C LEU A 671 -23.35 0.35 -23.32
N ASP A 672 -24.62 -0.06 -23.33
CA ASP A 672 -25.40 -0.19 -24.56
C ASP A 672 -25.62 1.17 -25.26
N LEU A 673 -25.84 2.23 -24.50
CA LEU A 673 -25.99 3.59 -25.03
C LEU A 673 -24.68 4.13 -25.64
N LEU A 674 -23.55 3.79 -25.03
CA LEU A 674 -22.22 4.29 -25.40
C LEU A 674 -21.53 3.41 -26.44
N ALA A 675 -22.00 2.18 -26.66
CA ALA A 675 -21.43 1.25 -27.61
C ALA A 675 -21.43 1.82 -29.04
N GLY A 676 -20.24 1.93 -29.64
CA GLY A 676 -20.06 2.44 -31.01
C GLY A 676 -20.16 3.95 -31.18
N LEU A 677 -20.27 4.71 -30.08
CA LEU A 677 -20.27 6.17 -30.11
C LEU A 677 -18.82 6.69 -30.28
N PRO A 678 -18.52 7.56 -31.25
CA PRO A 678 -17.17 8.10 -31.41
C PRO A 678 -16.86 9.20 -30.37
N PRO A 679 -15.58 9.41 -29.97
CA PRO A 679 -15.24 10.30 -28.87
C PRO A 679 -15.64 11.77 -29.04
N PHE A 680 -15.65 12.29 -30.27
CA PHE A 680 -16.08 13.67 -30.51
C PHE A 680 -17.59 13.86 -30.25
N GLU A 681 -18.40 12.85 -30.56
CA GLU A 681 -19.85 12.87 -30.38
C GLU A 681 -20.22 12.66 -28.92
N PHE A 682 -19.48 11.79 -28.21
CA PHE A 682 -19.57 11.67 -26.76
C PHE A 682 -19.34 13.04 -26.08
N ARG A 683 -18.30 13.76 -26.49
CA ARG A 683 -17.96 15.08 -25.92
C ARG A 683 -19.03 16.12 -26.20
N ASP A 684 -19.53 16.19 -27.43
CA ASP A 684 -20.61 17.12 -27.79
C ASP A 684 -21.90 16.81 -27.03
N ARG A 685 -22.27 15.52 -26.95
CA ARG A 685 -23.53 15.07 -26.36
C ARG A 685 -23.55 15.21 -24.85
N PHE A 686 -22.44 14.92 -24.17
CA PHE A 686 -22.36 14.88 -22.71
C PHE A 686 -21.57 16.05 -22.10
N GLY A 687 -20.97 16.92 -22.92
CA GLY A 687 -20.23 18.08 -22.47
C GLY A 687 -18.89 17.74 -21.80
N CYS A 688 -18.24 16.65 -22.23
CA CYS A 688 -16.98 16.17 -21.64
C CYS A 688 -15.76 16.95 -22.15
N ASP A 689 -15.07 17.62 -21.23
CA ASP A 689 -13.82 18.38 -21.45
C ASP A 689 -12.57 17.70 -20.87
N CYS A 690 -12.70 16.56 -20.20
CA CYS A 690 -11.59 15.75 -19.70
C CYS A 690 -10.58 15.39 -20.81
N GLY A 691 -9.28 15.42 -20.51
CA GLY A 691 -8.19 15.09 -21.44
C GLY A 691 -7.75 16.20 -22.43
N GLN A 692 -8.38 17.38 -22.47
CA GLN A 692 -7.88 18.50 -23.30
C GLN A 692 -6.72 19.28 -22.67
N GLN A 693 -6.45 19.11 -21.37
CA GLN A 693 -5.41 19.87 -20.67
C GLN A 693 -3.98 19.42 -21.03
N GLN A 694 -3.75 18.13 -21.35
CA GLN A 694 -2.41 17.63 -21.70
C GLN A 694 -1.85 18.17 -23.03
N LYS A 695 -2.68 18.56 -24.01
CA LYS A 695 -2.19 19.12 -25.30
C LYS A 695 -1.93 20.61 -25.30
N ARG A 696 -2.44 21.38 -24.33
CA ARG A 696 -2.20 22.83 -24.26
C ARG A 696 -0.86 23.20 -23.61
N GLU A 697 -0.30 22.34 -22.75
CA GLU A 697 0.97 22.60 -22.08
C GLU A 697 2.21 22.28 -22.95
N GLU A 698 2.10 21.39 -23.95
CA GLU A 698 3.20 21.09 -24.87
C GLU A 698 3.35 22.11 -26.02
N GLY A 699 2.33 22.94 -26.28
CA GLY A 699 2.31 23.92 -27.37
C GLY A 699 2.78 25.34 -27.02
N ALA A 700 3.09 25.62 -25.75
CA ALA A 700 3.35 26.98 -25.26
C ALA A 700 4.85 27.30 -25.01
N VAL A 701 5.78 26.59 -25.66
CA VAL A 701 7.23 26.83 -25.51
C VAL A 701 7.88 27.54 -26.71
N ASP A 702 7.13 27.87 -27.76
CA ASP A 702 7.74 28.49 -28.95
C ASP A 702 6.90 29.64 -29.54
N ALA A 703 6.97 30.81 -28.89
CA ALA A 703 6.84 32.13 -29.53
C ALA A 703 7.03 33.25 -28.49
N GLY A 704 8.25 33.77 -28.38
CA GLY A 704 8.55 34.90 -27.49
C GLY A 704 9.75 35.72 -27.99
N ALA A 705 9.58 36.43 -29.11
CA ALA A 705 10.48 37.50 -29.50
C ALA A 705 9.71 38.65 -30.19
N GLY A 706 9.70 39.82 -29.55
CA GLY A 706 9.63 41.11 -30.24
C GLY A 706 8.47 42.04 -29.87
N GLY A 707 8.81 43.12 -29.15
CA GLY A 707 8.46 44.48 -29.61
C GLY A 707 7.28 45.21 -28.96
N ASP A 708 7.63 46.13 -28.05
CA ASP A 708 7.18 47.53 -27.91
C ASP A 708 5.69 47.93 -27.91
N GLY A 709 5.34 48.71 -26.87
CA GLY A 709 4.83 50.08 -27.05
C GLY A 709 3.34 50.34 -26.77
N ASP A 710 3.10 51.20 -25.76
CA ASP A 710 1.94 52.08 -25.49
C ASP A 710 0.52 51.48 -25.46
N ASP A 711 -0.23 51.70 -24.37
CA ASP A 711 -1.21 52.79 -24.33
C ASP A 711 -1.86 53.02 -22.95
N ALA A 712 -2.36 54.23 -22.77
CA ALA A 712 -2.95 54.81 -21.57
C ALA A 712 -4.45 54.48 -21.35
N SER A 713 -4.88 54.66 -20.10
CA SER A 713 -6.19 55.18 -19.63
C SER A 713 -7.51 54.67 -20.25
N ASP A 714 -8.39 54.05 -19.44
CA ASP A 714 -9.56 54.72 -18.82
C ASP A 714 -10.62 53.74 -18.23
N VAL A 715 -11.05 54.02 -16.98
CA VAL A 715 -12.46 54.16 -16.49
C VAL A 715 -13.33 52.88 -16.54
N VAL A 716 -13.98 52.38 -15.46
CA VAL A 716 -15.00 52.99 -14.59
C VAL A 716 -15.20 52.09 -13.34
N VAL A 717 -15.33 52.70 -12.16
CA VAL A 717 -15.94 52.10 -10.96
C VAL A 717 -17.35 52.67 -10.79
N VAL A 718 -18.36 51.81 -10.65
CA VAL A 718 -19.70 52.18 -10.15
C VAL A 718 -20.22 51.06 -9.24
N GLY A 719 -20.38 51.37 -7.94
CA GLY A 719 -21.34 50.69 -7.04
C GLY A 719 -22.75 51.20 -7.32
N VAL A 720 -23.87 50.60 -6.89
CA VAL A 720 -24.30 50.19 -5.55
C VAL A 720 -25.68 49.52 -5.73
N ALA A 721 -26.08 48.55 -4.89
CA ALA A 721 -27.37 48.54 -4.16
C ALA A 721 -27.73 47.16 -3.57
N GLU A 722 -28.05 47.19 -2.27
CA GLU A 722 -28.72 46.16 -1.47
C GLU A 722 -30.19 45.98 -1.90
N GLU A 723 -30.74 44.76 -1.77
CA GLU A 723 -31.83 44.43 -0.83
C GLU A 723 -32.40 43.01 -1.03
N ALA A 724 -33.05 42.53 0.04
CA ALA A 724 -33.95 41.37 0.18
C ALA A 724 -33.33 40.02 0.57
N GLY A 725 -33.42 39.71 1.87
CA GLY A 725 -33.07 38.42 2.46
C GLY A 725 -34.25 37.47 2.62
N VAL A 726 -33.92 36.19 2.86
CA VAL A 726 -34.74 35.16 3.55
C VAL A 726 -33.73 34.17 4.20
N PRO A 727 -33.97 33.67 5.44
CA PRO A 727 -32.91 33.13 6.30
C PRO A 727 -32.62 31.64 6.10
N VAL A 728 -31.35 31.29 6.29
CA VAL A 728 -30.84 29.91 6.42
C VAL A 728 -31.27 29.35 7.77
N VAL A 729 -32.15 28.35 7.76
CA VAL A 729 -32.54 27.57 8.94
C VAL A 729 -31.47 26.53 9.24
N LYS A 730 -30.78 26.70 10.37
CA LYS A 730 -30.02 25.63 11.03
C LYS A 730 -31.00 24.54 11.51
N LYS A 731 -30.77 23.29 11.10
CA LYS A 731 -31.14 22.08 11.87
C LYS A 731 -29.81 21.45 12.30
N GLY A 732 -29.49 21.22 13.57
CA GLY A 732 -30.38 20.94 14.69
C GLY A 732 -30.38 19.44 14.91
N SER A 733 -29.43 18.98 15.72
CA SER A 733 -29.38 17.68 16.39
C SER A 733 -30.72 17.35 17.06
N LEU A 734 -31.20 16.12 16.88
CA LEU A 734 -31.83 15.28 17.91
C LEU A 734 -32.36 13.96 17.32
N ILE A 735 -32.08 12.89 18.08
CA ILE A 735 -32.55 11.49 18.03
C ILE A 735 -31.82 10.57 17.06
#